data_AF-A0A2C5XCU5-F1
#
_entry.id   AF-A0A2C5XCU5-F1
#
_cell.length_a   1.000
_cell.length_b   1.000
_cell.length_c   1.000
_cell.angle_alpha   90.00
_cell.angle_beta   90.00
_cell.angle_gamma   90.00
#
_symmetry.space_group_name_H-M   'P 1'
#
loop_
_entity.id
_entity.type
_entity.pdbx_description
1 polymer ?
#
loop_
_entity_poly.entity_id
_entity_poly.type
_entity_poly.pdbx_seq_one_letter_code
_entity_poly.pdbx_strand_id
1 'polypeptide(L)'
;MRRFGLAALLGGVLFPPASAYLRCEEFDCFEDMVLLEGSRHRLLQQCYHGIYAGEADVASFCGDACAQLHCKRRDSIYIERTQFRPVCECLIERHKEQSNCDSMPCYKDFVAMSNNSIETFRINCKKYPSYFSSEEGVIVSKDHFPTPPTCGTPVQNGDAYMFHHGEYHPVCDCLNSRLAAYWPWSDYVISRQDNYRLITLNVFLHVILSSKTAFEEYATAEFVQELAQAVFAQIVAPFNHTLIKFNVITTEVVVNNIWASGYDNENMRRGLHLGDSRDLNFYLISDIGPYGARAAPLEAKKGIYCTPPPESLLWEIENIGDVALDGCIFSVPSEAAMNRTSLEVQRWMGACDYGPGSCRTQITPLQISNIHHRLAKTRMVPLDRIARGAHSHIKGEDLRKDPCSNLPCHRELHHIVKGQKPLQTHCRWFEDIEPIEAPEGPGLRSHVPGMWFENVDLPWWPNNCPHPVQDRLKIPWPTHQNICDCVLGNSRQSPRHTAAINIIKDVDNEIPILVDVFIHVIASSNDSIMAAKEIFNFYRLANITFIIKAVDLIVNSDWAAGQDHNQMRQVAYMGTSRDLNLFYIDTDTLDGSARSPSSPIVMCSYPFTSWWARLTKTEPEHDGCLIARNASRNPSRDPASTLRRPTPPKAVLSHII
;
A
#
# COMPACT_ATOMS: atom_id res chain seq x y z
N MET A 1 -20.66 -75.19 -16.56
CA MET A 1 -21.04 -74.18 -17.57
C MET A 1 -21.35 -72.86 -16.88
N ARG A 2 -20.40 -71.92 -16.89
CA ARG A 2 -20.56 -70.46 -17.06
C ARG A 2 -19.18 -69.83 -16.80
N ARG A 3 -18.76 -69.03 -17.77
CA ARG A 3 -17.45 -68.37 -17.90
C ARG A 3 -17.32 -67.26 -16.85
N PHE A 4 -16.10 -67.01 -16.37
CA PHE A 4 -15.58 -65.65 -16.23
C PHE A 4 -14.05 -65.69 -16.40
N GLY A 5 -13.58 -65.00 -17.44
CA GLY A 5 -12.17 -64.69 -17.64
C GLY A 5 -11.83 -63.40 -16.93
N LEU A 6 -10.61 -63.32 -16.41
CA LEU A 6 -9.97 -62.07 -16.00
C LEU A 6 -8.72 -61.91 -16.86
N ALA A 7 -8.77 -60.99 -17.81
CA ALA A 7 -7.61 -60.51 -18.54
C ALA A 7 -7.02 -59.32 -17.78
N ALA A 8 -5.71 -59.36 -17.56
CA ALA A 8 -4.93 -58.28 -16.97
C ALA A 8 -4.77 -57.13 -17.98
N LEU A 9 -5.22 -55.93 -17.60
CA LEU A 9 -4.88 -54.67 -18.26
C LEU A 9 -3.83 -53.97 -17.41
N LEU A 10 -2.56 -54.10 -17.80
CA LEU A 10 -1.47 -53.22 -17.39
C LEU A 10 -1.51 -51.99 -18.29
N GLY A 11 -2.25 -50.96 -17.87
CA GLY A 11 -2.17 -49.62 -18.43
C GLY A 11 -1.10 -48.83 -17.69
N GLY A 12 0.07 -48.68 -18.30
CA GLY A 12 1.09 -47.75 -17.86
C GLY A 12 0.59 -46.32 -18.03
N VAL A 13 0.30 -45.65 -16.93
CA VAL A 13 0.20 -44.19 -16.88
C VAL A 13 1.63 -43.66 -16.85
N LEU A 14 2.12 -43.22 -18.02
CA LEU A 14 3.31 -42.40 -18.13
C LEU A 14 3.04 -41.09 -17.39
N PHE A 15 3.64 -40.93 -16.21
CA PHE A 15 3.86 -39.61 -15.65
C PHE A 15 4.70 -38.81 -16.66
N PRO A 16 4.30 -37.58 -17.06
CA PRO A 16 5.17 -36.75 -17.86
C PRO A 16 6.43 -36.44 -17.02
N PRO A 17 7.63 -36.44 -17.64
CA PRO A 17 8.86 -36.11 -16.95
C PRO A 17 8.81 -34.65 -16.46
N ALA A 18 9.65 -34.37 -15.46
CA ALA A 18 9.87 -33.09 -14.81
C ALA A 18 9.67 -31.87 -15.75
N SER A 19 8.97 -30.86 -15.22
CA SER A 19 8.67 -29.56 -15.82
C SER A 19 9.69 -29.14 -16.88
N ALA A 20 9.36 -29.32 -18.16
CA ALA A 20 10.04 -28.60 -19.22
C ALA A 20 9.80 -27.11 -18.95
N TYR A 21 10.86 -26.38 -18.62
CA TYR A 21 10.84 -24.94 -18.45
C TYR A 21 10.22 -24.32 -19.70
N LEU A 22 8.96 -23.88 -19.61
CA LEU A 22 8.31 -23.16 -20.69
C LEU A 22 9.09 -21.85 -20.88
N ARG A 23 9.78 -21.73 -22.01
CA ARG A 23 10.45 -20.48 -22.37
C ARG A 23 9.35 -19.54 -22.84
N CYS A 24 9.16 -18.40 -22.16
CA CYS A 24 8.14 -17.42 -22.59
C CYS A 24 8.35 -16.95 -24.04
N GLU A 25 9.57 -17.09 -24.55
CA GLU A 25 9.97 -16.87 -25.94
C GLU A 25 9.31 -17.85 -26.94
N GLU A 26 8.71 -18.95 -26.47
CA GLU A 26 7.98 -19.94 -27.31
C GLU A 26 6.54 -19.52 -27.61
N PHE A 27 6.01 -18.47 -26.96
CA PHE A 27 4.71 -17.93 -27.31
C PHE A 27 4.80 -17.04 -28.55
N ASP A 28 3.94 -17.30 -29.53
CA ASP A 28 3.94 -16.64 -30.85
C ASP A 28 3.95 -15.09 -30.78
N CYS A 29 3.36 -14.49 -29.74
CA CYS A 29 3.29 -13.02 -29.57
C CYS A 29 4.38 -12.42 -28.69
N PHE A 30 5.30 -13.21 -28.15
CA PHE A 30 6.27 -12.72 -27.18
C PHE A 30 7.17 -11.62 -27.76
N GLU A 31 7.84 -11.89 -28.88
CA GLU A 31 8.77 -10.94 -29.51
C GLU A 31 8.03 -9.68 -29.99
N ASP A 32 6.81 -9.83 -30.47
CA ASP A 32 5.98 -8.71 -30.91
C ASP A 32 5.61 -7.78 -29.75
N MET A 33 5.24 -8.37 -28.60
CA MET A 33 4.95 -7.63 -27.38
C MET A 33 6.20 -6.96 -26.83
N VAL A 34 7.37 -7.60 -26.92
CA VAL A 34 8.65 -6.99 -26.53
C VAL A 34 8.98 -5.81 -27.44
N LEU A 35 8.76 -5.93 -28.75
CA LEU A 35 9.00 -4.85 -29.70
C LEU A 35 8.07 -3.67 -29.46
N LEU A 36 6.78 -3.93 -29.22
CA LEU A 36 5.78 -2.91 -28.91
C LEU A 36 6.12 -2.10 -27.67
N GLU A 37 6.54 -2.77 -26.60
CA GLU A 37 6.89 -2.11 -25.34
C GLU A 37 8.32 -1.54 -25.35
N GLY A 38 9.12 -1.95 -26.33
CA GLY A 38 10.52 -1.56 -26.52
C GLY A 38 11.51 -2.34 -25.63
N SER A 39 11.04 -3.16 -24.68
CA SER A 39 11.90 -4.07 -23.90
C SER A 39 11.10 -5.12 -23.14
N ARG A 40 11.74 -6.25 -22.81
CA ARG A 40 11.18 -7.29 -21.94
C ARG A 40 10.82 -6.77 -20.55
N HIS A 41 11.63 -5.86 -20.00
CA HIS A 41 11.37 -5.27 -18.69
C HIS A 41 10.10 -4.42 -18.70
N ARG A 42 9.94 -3.57 -19.72
CA ARG A 42 8.74 -2.73 -19.87
C ARG A 42 7.50 -3.59 -20.14
N LEU A 43 7.64 -4.66 -20.91
CA LEU A 43 6.58 -5.65 -21.10
C LEU A 43 6.12 -6.28 -19.79
N LEU A 44 7.07 -6.73 -18.95
CA LEU A 44 6.75 -7.27 -17.64
C LEU A 44 6.01 -6.24 -16.76
N GLN A 45 6.42 -4.97 -16.77
CA GLN A 45 5.71 -3.90 -16.06
C GLN A 45 4.28 -3.71 -16.59
N GLN A 46 4.08 -3.77 -17.90
CA GLN A 46 2.75 -3.69 -18.49
C GLN A 46 1.87 -4.90 -18.14
N CYS A 47 2.46 -6.09 -17.96
CA CYS A 47 1.75 -7.27 -17.47
C CYS A 47 1.32 -7.13 -15.99
N TYR A 48 2.12 -6.49 -15.14
CA TYR A 48 1.78 -6.29 -13.72
C TYR A 48 0.75 -5.17 -13.50
N HIS A 49 0.96 -4.02 -14.15
CA HIS A 49 0.29 -2.77 -13.78
C HIS A 49 -0.24 -1.98 -14.97
N GLY A 50 0.01 -2.43 -16.20
CA GLY A 50 -0.28 -1.67 -17.39
C GLY A 50 -1.36 -2.27 -18.27
N ILE A 51 -1.23 -2.06 -19.58
CA ILE A 51 -2.28 -2.36 -20.55
C ILE A 51 -2.60 -3.86 -20.67
N TYR A 52 -1.65 -4.74 -20.33
CA TYR A 52 -1.83 -6.20 -20.38
C TYR A 52 -2.29 -6.80 -19.04
N ALA A 53 -2.44 -6.01 -17.98
CA ALA A 53 -2.96 -6.47 -16.69
C ALA A 53 -4.49 -6.65 -16.70
N GLY A 54 -5.18 -6.06 -17.68
CA GLY A 54 -6.63 -6.07 -17.80
C GLY A 54 -7.22 -7.31 -18.47
N GLU A 55 -8.55 -7.40 -18.45
CA GLU A 55 -9.30 -8.47 -19.13
C GLU A 55 -9.67 -8.15 -20.59
N ALA A 56 -9.29 -6.97 -21.09
CA ALA A 56 -9.66 -6.49 -22.42
C ALA A 56 -8.56 -6.73 -23.44
N ASP A 57 -8.95 -6.93 -24.70
CA ASP A 57 -8.01 -7.00 -25.82
C ASP A 57 -7.28 -5.65 -26.00
N VAL A 58 -6.02 -5.72 -26.45
CA VAL A 58 -5.16 -4.54 -26.56
C VAL A 58 -4.96 -4.18 -28.02
N ALA A 59 -5.35 -2.95 -28.38
CA ALA A 59 -5.12 -2.39 -29.70
C ALA A 59 -4.00 -1.35 -29.64
N SER A 60 -2.97 -1.49 -30.46
CA SER A 60 -1.88 -0.52 -30.60
C SER A 60 -1.59 -0.22 -32.07
N PHE A 61 -1.18 1.02 -32.34
CA PHE A 61 -0.83 1.49 -33.67
C PHE A 61 0.70 1.59 -33.76
N CYS A 62 1.31 0.82 -34.65
CA CYS A 62 2.78 0.82 -34.79
C CYS A 62 3.28 1.30 -36.17
N GLY A 63 2.38 1.81 -37.02
CA GLY A 63 2.74 2.35 -38.34
C GLY A 63 3.43 1.31 -39.24
N ASP A 64 4.39 1.76 -40.05
CA ASP A 64 5.10 0.91 -41.03
C ASP A 64 5.96 -0.20 -40.39
N ALA A 65 6.29 -0.07 -39.09
CA ALA A 65 7.02 -1.09 -38.35
C ALA A 65 6.21 -2.39 -38.14
N CYS A 66 4.89 -2.36 -38.38
CA CYS A 66 3.97 -3.49 -38.17
C CYS A 66 4.08 -4.57 -39.26
N ALA A 67 4.95 -4.43 -40.26
CA ALA A 67 5.04 -5.38 -41.37
C ALA A 67 5.65 -6.74 -40.98
N GLN A 68 6.32 -6.84 -39.83
CA GLN A 68 7.11 -8.03 -39.43
C GLN A 68 6.55 -8.78 -38.20
N LEU A 69 5.38 -8.40 -37.69
CA LEU A 69 4.83 -8.95 -36.45
C LEU A 69 3.89 -10.13 -36.70
N HIS A 70 4.02 -11.17 -35.88
CA HIS A 70 3.24 -12.40 -35.93
C HIS A 70 1.79 -12.24 -35.44
N CYS A 71 1.53 -11.32 -34.52
CA CYS A 71 0.26 -11.10 -33.83
C CYS A 71 -0.51 -9.91 -34.38
N LYS A 72 -0.65 -9.90 -35.71
CA LYS A 72 -1.25 -8.81 -36.47
C LYS A 72 -2.67 -9.16 -36.91
N ARG A 73 -3.56 -8.16 -36.87
CA ARG A 73 -4.86 -8.18 -37.56
C ARG A 73 -5.04 -6.87 -38.34
N ARG A 74 -4.72 -6.89 -39.64
CA ARG A 74 -4.68 -5.71 -40.54
C ARG A 74 -3.65 -4.66 -40.13
N ASP A 75 -3.81 -3.38 -40.50
CA ASP A 75 -2.85 -2.28 -40.31
C ASP A 75 -2.69 -1.79 -38.85
N SER A 76 -3.31 -2.49 -37.90
CA SER A 76 -3.20 -2.26 -36.47
C SER A 76 -2.74 -3.55 -35.78
N ILE A 77 -1.95 -3.44 -34.72
CA ILE A 77 -1.70 -4.59 -33.87
C ILE A 77 -2.88 -4.70 -32.92
N TYR A 78 -3.54 -5.85 -32.98
CA TYR A 78 -4.63 -6.19 -32.10
C TYR A 78 -4.24 -7.51 -31.44
N ILE A 79 -3.85 -7.44 -30.18
CA ILE A 79 -3.44 -8.60 -29.41
C ILE A 79 -4.64 -9.04 -28.59
N GLU A 80 -5.19 -10.18 -28.95
CA GLU A 80 -6.31 -10.77 -28.22
C GLU A 80 -5.82 -11.20 -26.84
N ARG A 81 -6.72 -11.14 -25.85
CA ARG A 81 -6.44 -11.60 -24.49
C ARG A 81 -5.85 -13.00 -24.45
N THR A 82 -6.38 -13.90 -25.27
CA THR A 82 -5.90 -15.29 -25.39
C THR A 82 -4.45 -15.40 -25.84
N GLN A 83 -3.90 -14.36 -26.46
CA GLN A 83 -2.55 -14.31 -26.99
C GLN A 83 -1.55 -13.67 -26.00
N PHE A 84 -1.89 -12.53 -25.38
CA PHE A 84 -0.98 -11.88 -24.43
C PHE A 84 -1.03 -12.49 -23.02
N ARG A 85 -2.15 -13.08 -22.62
CA ARG A 85 -2.31 -13.62 -21.25
C ARG A 85 -1.31 -14.73 -20.94
N PRO A 86 -1.09 -15.74 -21.80
CA PRO A 86 -0.07 -16.76 -21.55
C PRO A 86 1.35 -16.18 -21.48
N VAL A 87 1.65 -15.18 -22.31
CA VAL A 87 2.93 -14.44 -22.28
C VAL A 87 3.10 -13.74 -20.94
N CYS A 88 2.09 -12.99 -20.47
CA CYS A 88 2.14 -12.28 -19.20
C CYS A 88 2.15 -13.21 -17.99
N GLU A 89 1.36 -14.29 -18.00
CA GLU A 89 1.38 -15.31 -16.95
C GLU A 89 2.76 -15.97 -16.88
N CYS A 90 3.35 -16.37 -18.01
CA CYS A 90 4.72 -16.89 -18.06
C CYS A 90 5.76 -15.86 -17.59
N LEU A 91 5.67 -14.61 -18.03
CA LEU A 91 6.59 -13.56 -17.62
C LEU A 91 6.50 -13.24 -16.13
N ILE A 92 5.29 -13.19 -15.57
CA ILE A 92 5.03 -12.96 -14.15
C ILE A 92 5.48 -14.18 -13.33
N GLU A 93 5.16 -15.39 -13.76
CA GLU A 93 5.55 -16.63 -13.08
C GLU A 93 7.06 -16.82 -13.10
N ARG A 94 7.70 -16.66 -14.26
CA ARG A 94 9.16 -16.66 -14.38
C ARG A 94 9.79 -15.52 -13.63
N HIS A 95 9.17 -14.33 -13.57
CA HIS A 95 9.67 -13.25 -12.74
C HIS A 95 9.51 -13.54 -11.25
N LYS A 96 8.41 -14.18 -10.81
CA LYS A 96 8.22 -14.65 -9.43
C LYS A 96 9.22 -15.74 -9.04
N GLU A 97 9.53 -16.64 -9.97
CA GLU A 97 10.57 -17.66 -9.79
C GLU A 97 11.97 -17.03 -9.75
N GLN A 98 12.24 -16.02 -10.60
CA GLN A 98 13.51 -15.28 -10.64
C GLN A 98 13.61 -14.16 -9.59
N SER A 99 12.52 -13.75 -8.94
CA SER A 99 12.50 -12.65 -7.96
C SER A 99 13.01 -13.08 -6.59
N ASN A 100 13.06 -14.38 -6.36
CA ASN A 100 13.77 -14.97 -5.24
C ASN A 100 15.24 -15.08 -5.67
N CYS A 101 16.09 -14.15 -5.22
CA CYS A 101 17.50 -14.10 -5.66
C CYS A 101 18.24 -15.43 -5.45
N ASP A 102 17.73 -16.31 -4.59
CA ASP A 102 18.27 -17.63 -4.32
C ASP A 102 17.94 -18.73 -5.34
N SER A 103 17.03 -18.46 -6.27
CA SER A 103 16.85 -19.28 -7.46
C SER A 103 17.90 -18.98 -8.54
N MET A 104 18.62 -17.86 -8.42
CA MET A 104 19.63 -17.49 -9.41
C MET A 104 20.82 -18.46 -9.37
N PRO A 105 21.39 -18.80 -10.54
CA PRO A 105 22.67 -19.50 -10.60
C PRO A 105 23.70 -18.79 -9.71
N CYS A 106 24.58 -19.55 -9.06
CA CYS A 106 25.62 -19.06 -8.14
C CYS A 106 25.18 -18.48 -6.79
N TYR A 107 23.89 -18.21 -6.55
CA TYR A 107 23.49 -17.58 -5.29
C TYR A 107 23.98 -18.35 -4.06
N LYS A 108 23.83 -19.67 -4.07
CA LYS A 108 24.23 -20.53 -2.95
C LYS A 108 25.74 -20.48 -2.69
N ASP A 109 26.54 -20.42 -3.74
CA ASP A 109 28.00 -20.32 -3.66
C ASP A 109 28.41 -18.95 -3.10
N PHE A 110 27.76 -17.87 -3.53
CA PHE A 110 28.04 -16.54 -3.00
C PHE A 110 27.60 -16.36 -1.54
N VAL A 111 26.51 -17.02 -1.13
CA VAL A 111 26.12 -17.10 0.28
C VAL A 111 27.18 -17.87 1.08
N ALA A 112 27.66 -19.01 0.57
CA ALA A 112 28.73 -19.78 1.22
C ALA A 112 30.02 -18.96 1.38
N MET A 113 30.45 -18.27 0.31
CA MET A 113 31.57 -17.32 0.33
C MET A 113 31.42 -16.25 1.41
N SER A 114 30.19 -15.86 1.70
CA SER A 114 29.88 -14.82 2.68
C SER A 114 29.70 -15.38 4.09
N ASN A 115 30.38 -16.49 4.43
CA ASN A 115 30.24 -17.23 5.68
C ASN A 115 28.78 -17.63 5.97
N ASN A 116 28.05 -18.06 4.94
CA ASN A 116 26.61 -18.30 4.98
C ASN A 116 25.75 -17.09 5.43
N SER A 117 26.33 -15.89 5.49
CA SER A 117 25.64 -14.66 5.89
C SER A 117 25.23 -13.86 4.65
N ILE A 118 23.93 -13.78 4.43
CA ILE A 118 23.38 -13.07 3.27
C ILE A 118 23.53 -11.55 3.39
N GLU A 119 23.55 -11.02 4.62
CA GLU A 119 23.93 -9.62 4.78
C GLU A 119 25.38 -9.41 4.40
N THR A 120 26.29 -10.30 4.82
CA THR A 120 27.70 -10.19 4.42
C THR A 120 27.78 -10.23 2.90
N PHE A 121 26.99 -11.10 2.26
CA PHE A 121 26.88 -11.14 0.80
C PHE A 121 26.35 -9.83 0.22
N ARG A 122 25.35 -9.21 0.84
CA ARG A 122 24.80 -7.93 0.41
C ARG A 122 25.75 -6.75 0.61
N ILE A 123 26.42 -6.68 1.75
CA ILE A 123 27.47 -5.70 2.05
C ILE A 123 28.58 -5.85 1.01
N ASN A 124 28.94 -7.09 0.67
CA ASN A 124 29.85 -7.41 -0.41
C ASN A 124 29.30 -6.86 -1.75
N CYS A 125 28.05 -7.16 -2.13
CA CYS A 125 27.39 -6.60 -3.31
C CYS A 125 27.34 -5.06 -3.35
N LYS A 126 27.32 -4.37 -2.20
CA LYS A 126 27.34 -2.89 -2.12
C LYS A 126 28.74 -2.30 -2.08
N LYS A 127 29.74 -3.03 -1.58
CA LYS A 127 31.15 -2.61 -1.54
C LYS A 127 31.84 -2.78 -2.89
N TYR A 128 31.43 -3.79 -3.65
CA TYR A 128 32.06 -4.17 -4.90
C TYR A 128 31.58 -3.46 -6.19
N PRO A 129 30.56 -2.57 -6.24
CA PRO A 129 30.25 -1.81 -7.47
C PRO A 129 31.39 -0.86 -7.91
N SER A 130 32.21 -0.36 -6.98
CA SER A 130 33.25 0.64 -7.27
C SER A 130 34.65 0.08 -7.50
N TYR A 131 34.91 -1.20 -7.17
CA TYR A 131 36.23 -1.84 -7.34
C TYR A 131 36.35 -2.66 -8.63
N PHE A 132 35.22 -2.97 -9.28
CA PHE A 132 35.14 -3.99 -10.34
C PHE A 132 34.58 -3.41 -11.66
N SER A 133 35.03 -2.22 -12.04
CA SER A 133 34.84 -1.72 -13.41
C SER A 133 35.71 -2.47 -14.44
N SER A 134 36.59 -3.38 -14.00
CA SER A 134 37.29 -4.31 -14.88
C SER A 134 36.42 -5.55 -15.13
N GLU A 135 36.39 -6.01 -16.37
CA GLU A 135 35.70 -7.25 -16.81
C GLU A 135 36.20 -8.53 -16.09
N GLU A 136 37.12 -8.41 -15.15
CA GLU A 136 37.98 -9.48 -14.62
C GLU A 136 37.32 -10.37 -13.56
N GLY A 137 36.10 -10.06 -13.10
CA GLY A 137 35.37 -10.90 -12.15
C GLY A 137 35.91 -10.87 -10.71
N VAL A 138 35.36 -11.71 -9.83
CA VAL A 138 35.66 -11.78 -8.39
C VAL A 138 36.46 -13.05 -8.09
N ILE A 139 37.66 -12.93 -7.55
CA ILE A 139 38.49 -14.08 -7.16
C ILE A 139 38.32 -14.37 -5.66
N VAL A 140 38.01 -15.63 -5.33
CA VAL A 140 37.70 -16.09 -3.98
C VAL A 140 38.56 -17.31 -3.66
N SER A 141 39.23 -17.30 -2.51
CA SER A 141 40.01 -18.46 -2.06
C SER A 141 39.12 -19.69 -1.91
N LYS A 142 39.62 -20.85 -2.36
CA LYS A 142 38.97 -22.15 -2.24
C LYS A 142 38.61 -22.51 -0.79
N ASP A 143 39.33 -21.99 0.19
CA ASP A 143 39.07 -22.24 1.62
C ASP A 143 37.71 -21.72 2.10
N HIS A 144 37.07 -20.81 1.35
CA HIS A 144 35.72 -20.32 1.65
C HIS A 144 34.63 -21.33 1.28
N PHE A 145 34.96 -22.38 0.53
CA PHE A 145 33.98 -23.33 0.01
C PHE A 145 34.18 -24.72 0.64
N PRO A 146 33.22 -25.22 1.43
CA PRO A 146 33.31 -26.57 2.01
C PRO A 146 33.22 -27.66 0.93
N THR A 147 32.60 -27.35 -0.20
CA THR A 147 32.51 -28.18 -1.41
C THR A 147 32.79 -27.30 -2.61
N PRO A 148 33.37 -27.83 -3.71
CA PRO A 148 33.58 -27.06 -4.94
C PRO A 148 32.28 -26.30 -5.33
N PRO A 149 32.35 -24.98 -5.59
CA PRO A 149 31.18 -24.20 -5.93
C PRO A 149 30.59 -24.70 -7.25
N THR A 150 29.29 -24.52 -7.41
CA THR A 150 28.57 -24.88 -8.64
C THR A 150 28.88 -23.95 -9.80
N CYS A 151 29.50 -22.80 -9.52
CA CYS A 151 29.93 -21.85 -10.53
C CYS A 151 31.25 -21.15 -10.18
N GLY A 152 31.68 -20.24 -11.05
CA GLY A 152 33.04 -19.73 -11.05
C GLY A 152 34.02 -20.71 -11.69
N THR A 153 35.07 -20.19 -12.30
CA THR A 153 36.14 -20.97 -12.92
C THR A 153 37.32 -21.11 -11.95
N PRO A 154 37.89 -22.31 -11.74
CA PRO A 154 39.09 -22.46 -10.94
C PRO A 154 40.25 -21.70 -11.62
N VAL A 155 40.97 -20.90 -10.86
CA VAL A 155 42.15 -20.15 -11.34
C VAL A 155 43.30 -21.14 -11.59
N GLN A 156 44.28 -20.81 -12.44
CA GLN A 156 45.32 -21.76 -12.93
C GLN A 156 46.03 -22.60 -11.85
N ASN A 157 46.18 -22.08 -10.63
CA ASN A 157 46.84 -22.79 -9.52
C ASN A 157 45.88 -23.67 -8.69
N GLY A 158 44.56 -23.57 -8.91
CA GLY A 158 43.53 -24.35 -8.21
C GLY A 158 43.19 -23.88 -6.78
N ASP A 159 43.88 -22.86 -6.27
CA ASP A 159 43.73 -22.33 -4.90
C ASP A 159 42.56 -21.34 -4.76
N ALA A 160 41.94 -20.95 -5.87
CA ALA A 160 40.85 -19.97 -5.90
C ALA A 160 39.87 -20.25 -7.04
N TYR A 161 38.70 -19.63 -6.94
CA TYR A 161 37.68 -19.57 -8.00
C TYR A 161 37.47 -18.12 -8.43
N MET A 162 37.37 -17.90 -9.74
CA MET A 162 37.04 -16.62 -10.36
C MET A 162 35.58 -16.64 -10.81
N PHE A 163 34.76 -15.76 -10.25
CA PHE A 163 33.37 -15.57 -10.64
C PHE A 163 33.28 -14.42 -11.62
N HIS A 164 32.90 -14.71 -12.86
CA HIS A 164 32.83 -13.69 -13.89
C HIS A 164 31.71 -12.68 -13.64
N HIS A 165 31.80 -11.53 -14.29
CA HIS A 165 30.79 -10.47 -14.19
C HIS A 165 29.36 -11.00 -14.44
N GLY A 166 29.18 -11.86 -15.45
CA GLY A 166 27.88 -12.46 -15.78
C GLY A 166 27.32 -13.43 -14.73
N GLU A 167 28.15 -13.92 -13.81
CA GLU A 167 27.73 -14.81 -12.72
C GLU A 167 27.40 -14.01 -11.45
N TYR A 168 28.23 -13.03 -11.11
CA TYR A 168 28.11 -12.25 -9.87
C TYR A 168 27.10 -11.11 -9.95
N HIS A 169 27.14 -10.33 -11.03
CA HIS A 169 26.36 -9.10 -11.17
C HIS A 169 24.85 -9.34 -11.11
N PRO A 170 24.26 -10.35 -11.78
CA PRO A 170 22.82 -10.58 -11.73
C PRO A 170 22.33 -10.88 -10.30
N VAL A 171 23.12 -11.63 -9.52
CA VAL A 171 22.77 -11.98 -8.14
C VAL A 171 22.80 -10.74 -7.25
N CYS A 172 23.82 -9.89 -7.42
CA CYS A 172 23.93 -8.65 -6.66
C CYS A 172 22.91 -7.59 -7.07
N ASP A 173 22.58 -7.49 -8.36
CA ASP A 173 21.48 -6.66 -8.84
C ASP A 173 20.17 -7.09 -8.23
N CYS A 174 19.90 -8.41 -8.21
CA CYS A 174 18.72 -8.93 -7.55
C CYS A 174 18.71 -8.52 -6.07
N LEU A 175 19.79 -8.81 -5.33
CA LEU A 175 19.90 -8.49 -3.90
C LEU A 175 19.82 -7.00 -3.58
N ASN A 176 20.28 -6.13 -4.47
CA ASN A 176 20.25 -4.68 -4.30
C ASN A 176 19.02 -4.03 -4.94
N SER A 177 18.25 -4.76 -5.74
CA SER A 177 17.06 -4.24 -6.38
C SER A 177 16.04 -3.81 -5.33
N ARG A 178 15.28 -2.76 -5.66
CA ARG A 178 14.08 -2.40 -4.90
C ARG A 178 13.06 -3.56 -4.93
N LEU A 179 13.13 -4.46 -5.93
CA LEU A 179 12.24 -5.61 -6.09
C LEU A 179 12.48 -6.71 -5.04
N ALA A 180 13.74 -7.02 -4.71
CA ALA A 180 14.07 -7.89 -3.58
C ALA A 180 13.63 -7.30 -2.23
N ALA A 181 13.32 -5.99 -2.21
CA ALA A 181 12.69 -5.36 -1.07
C ALA A 181 11.17 -5.61 -1.01
N TYR A 182 10.55 -6.42 -1.86
CA TYR A 182 9.09 -6.72 -1.81
C TYR A 182 8.76 -8.20 -1.62
N TRP A 183 9.72 -9.11 -1.82
CA TRP A 183 9.46 -10.55 -1.77
C TRP A 183 10.04 -11.19 -0.50
N PRO A 184 9.30 -12.12 0.13
CA PRO A 184 9.82 -12.90 1.25
C PRO A 184 11.00 -13.75 0.79
N TRP A 185 11.99 -13.93 1.65
CA TRP A 185 13.11 -14.81 1.37
C TRP A 185 12.67 -16.28 1.25
N SER A 186 13.39 -17.10 0.48
CA SER A 186 13.10 -18.53 0.41
C SER A 186 13.40 -19.28 1.71
N ASP A 187 12.81 -20.47 1.86
CA ASP A 187 13.08 -21.37 2.98
C ASP A 187 14.58 -21.74 3.10
N TYR A 188 15.34 -21.75 1.99
CA TYR A 188 16.80 -21.99 2.02
C TYR A 188 17.56 -20.85 2.69
N VAL A 189 17.18 -19.60 2.40
CA VAL A 189 17.75 -18.42 3.03
C VAL A 189 17.38 -18.37 4.50
N ILE A 190 16.10 -18.56 4.80
CA ILE A 190 15.58 -18.43 6.16
C ILE A 190 16.21 -19.49 7.07
N SER A 191 16.41 -20.71 6.56
CA SER A 191 17.00 -21.83 7.33
C SER A 191 18.51 -21.71 7.62
N ARG A 192 19.23 -20.78 6.97
CA ARG A 192 20.67 -20.54 7.17
C ARG A 192 21.00 -19.24 7.90
N GLN A 193 20.01 -18.54 8.46
CA GLN A 193 20.27 -17.43 9.38
C GLN A 193 20.74 -17.99 10.74
N ASP A 194 22.01 -18.40 10.80
CA ASP A 194 22.59 -19.13 11.94
C ASP A 194 22.62 -18.35 13.27
N ASN A 195 22.15 -17.09 13.31
CA ASN A 195 22.18 -16.24 14.51
C ASN A 195 21.02 -15.23 14.62
N TYR A 196 19.88 -15.47 13.96
CA TYR A 196 18.64 -14.67 14.11
C TYR A 196 18.88 -13.19 14.40
N ARG A 197 19.22 -12.40 13.38
CA ARG A 197 19.50 -10.97 13.56
C ARG A 197 18.31 -10.25 14.18
N LEU A 198 18.58 -9.05 14.71
CA LEU A 198 17.53 -8.16 15.20
C LEU A 198 16.47 -7.93 14.11
N ILE A 199 15.29 -8.52 14.27
CA ILE A 199 14.13 -8.24 13.43
C ILE A 199 13.55 -6.91 13.91
N THR A 200 13.54 -5.90 13.04
CA THR A 200 12.86 -4.63 13.34
C THR A 200 11.48 -4.65 12.71
N LEU A 201 10.45 -4.46 13.53
CA LEU A 201 9.06 -4.33 13.11
C LEU A 201 8.62 -2.88 13.30
N ASN A 202 8.19 -2.22 12.24
CA ASN A 202 7.60 -0.89 12.38
C ASN A 202 6.23 -1.00 13.04
N VAL A 203 5.91 -0.03 13.89
CA VAL A 203 4.66 0.02 14.62
C VAL A 203 3.95 1.33 14.36
N PHE A 204 2.69 1.24 13.99
CA PHE A 204 1.78 2.36 13.86
C PHE A 204 0.76 2.29 15.00
N LEU A 205 0.89 3.22 15.96
CA LEU A 205 -0.01 3.30 17.10
C LEU A 205 -1.20 4.19 16.74
N HIS A 206 -2.41 3.67 16.92
CA HIS A 206 -3.65 4.38 16.67
C HIS A 206 -4.42 4.49 17.98
N VAL A 207 -4.62 5.70 18.48
CA VAL A 207 -5.38 5.95 19.72
C VAL A 207 -6.76 6.48 19.36
N ILE A 208 -7.80 5.72 19.69
CA ILE A 208 -9.17 6.03 19.30
C ILE A 208 -9.97 6.46 20.52
N LEU A 209 -10.35 7.73 20.53
CA LEU A 209 -11.08 8.39 21.61
C LEU A 209 -12.53 8.60 21.24
N SER A 210 -13.43 8.51 22.23
CA SER A 210 -14.86 8.66 22.01
C SER A 210 -15.27 10.11 21.74
N SER A 211 -14.56 11.06 22.32
CA SER A 211 -14.82 12.50 22.16
C SER A 211 -13.54 13.32 22.36
N LYS A 212 -13.60 14.61 21.97
CA LYS A 212 -12.56 15.58 22.32
C LYS A 212 -12.54 15.89 23.82
N THR A 213 -13.66 15.78 24.52
CA THR A 213 -13.69 15.99 25.98
C THR A 213 -12.92 14.89 26.72
N ALA A 214 -12.91 13.66 26.21
CA ALA A 214 -12.04 12.62 26.73
C ALA A 214 -10.55 13.02 26.61
N PHE A 215 -10.19 13.77 25.58
CA PHE A 215 -8.84 14.31 25.42
C PHE A 215 -8.53 15.46 26.40
N GLU A 216 -9.53 16.27 26.78
CA GLU A 216 -9.37 17.30 27.82
C GLU A 216 -9.08 16.69 29.21
N GLU A 217 -9.61 15.50 29.50
CA GLU A 217 -9.23 14.73 30.70
C GLU A 217 -7.75 14.34 30.69
N TYR A 218 -7.17 14.19 29.50
CA TYR A 218 -5.78 13.78 29.27
C TYR A 218 -4.89 14.95 28.86
N ALA A 219 -5.03 16.12 29.48
CA ALA A 219 -4.14 17.30 29.39
C ALA A 219 -3.76 17.83 27.98
N THR A 220 -3.08 17.05 27.13
CA THR A 220 -2.65 17.39 25.76
C THR A 220 -2.53 16.17 24.82
N ALA A 221 -2.37 16.42 23.51
CA ALA A 221 -2.14 15.38 22.50
C ALA A 221 -0.87 14.58 22.78
N GLU A 222 0.17 15.32 23.15
CA GLU A 222 1.50 14.79 23.42
C GLU A 222 1.43 13.82 24.60
N PHE A 223 0.67 14.15 25.65
CA PHE A 223 0.48 13.27 26.79
C PHE A 223 -0.20 11.94 26.40
N VAL A 224 -1.25 11.99 25.56
CA VAL A 224 -1.92 10.79 25.06
C VAL A 224 -0.97 9.93 24.22
N GLN A 225 -0.14 10.55 23.40
CA GLN A 225 0.86 9.82 22.59
C GLN A 225 1.94 9.16 23.46
N GLU A 226 2.47 9.88 24.45
CA GLU A 226 3.45 9.35 25.41
C GLU A 226 2.87 8.19 26.21
N LEU A 227 1.63 8.32 26.69
CA LEU A 227 0.94 7.25 27.40
C LEU A 227 0.74 6.02 26.52
N ALA A 228 0.31 6.21 25.27
CA ALA A 228 0.13 5.13 24.30
C ALA A 228 1.45 4.38 24.03
N GLN A 229 2.55 5.11 23.85
CA GLN A 229 3.88 4.52 23.68
C GLN A 229 4.36 3.80 24.93
N ALA A 230 4.11 4.34 26.12
CA ALA A 230 4.46 3.69 27.39
C ALA A 230 3.68 2.38 27.60
N VAL A 231 2.38 2.39 27.30
CA VAL A 231 1.54 1.17 27.33
C VAL A 231 2.07 0.16 26.34
N PHE A 232 2.33 0.56 25.10
CA PHE A 232 2.87 -0.33 24.08
C PHE A 232 4.25 -0.90 24.47
N ALA A 233 5.13 -0.10 25.06
CA ALA A 233 6.43 -0.54 25.55
C ALA A 233 6.31 -1.63 26.62
N GLN A 234 5.34 -1.52 27.54
CA GLN A 234 5.07 -2.57 28.54
C GLN A 234 4.57 -3.87 27.88
N ILE A 235 3.71 -3.74 26.88
CA ILE A 235 3.15 -4.85 26.11
C ILE A 235 4.24 -5.67 25.43
N VAL A 236 5.23 -4.99 24.82
CA VAL A 236 6.30 -5.66 24.08
C VAL A 236 7.54 -5.97 24.91
N ALA A 237 7.61 -5.54 26.17
CA ALA A 237 8.73 -5.81 27.06
C ALA A 237 9.14 -7.30 27.15
N PRO A 238 8.22 -8.28 27.13
CA PRO A 238 8.58 -9.70 27.09
C PRO A 238 9.41 -10.11 25.86
N PHE A 239 9.43 -9.34 24.78
CA PHE A 239 10.19 -9.64 23.56
C PHE A 239 11.59 -9.05 23.54
N ASN A 240 11.98 -8.23 24.54
CA ASN A 240 13.29 -7.54 24.55
C ASN A 240 14.50 -8.49 24.46
N HIS A 241 14.35 -9.76 24.87
CA HIS A 241 15.40 -10.78 24.81
C HIS A 241 15.34 -11.65 23.55
N THR A 242 14.37 -11.43 22.66
CA THR A 242 14.08 -12.30 21.51
C THR A 242 14.73 -11.85 20.21
N LEU A 243 15.62 -10.84 20.22
CA LEU A 243 16.16 -10.22 19.00
C LEU A 243 15.05 -9.72 18.06
N ILE A 244 13.93 -9.27 18.62
CA ILE A 244 12.85 -8.58 17.90
C ILE A 244 12.72 -7.19 18.53
N LYS A 245 12.85 -6.15 17.71
CA LYS A 245 12.69 -4.76 18.11
C LYS A 245 11.45 -4.19 17.44
N PHE A 246 10.57 -3.63 18.25
CA PHE A 246 9.44 -2.84 17.76
C PHE A 246 9.88 -1.38 17.66
N ASN A 247 9.72 -0.79 16.47
CA ASN A 247 10.08 0.59 16.18
C ASN A 247 8.81 1.40 15.91
N VAL A 248 8.37 2.19 16.89
CA VAL A 248 7.18 3.04 16.73
C VAL A 248 7.49 4.16 15.74
N ILE A 249 6.79 4.16 14.61
CA ILE A 249 6.96 5.15 13.54
C ILE A 249 6.05 6.33 13.77
N THR A 250 4.77 6.08 14.05
CA THR A 250 3.79 7.13 14.33
C THR A 250 2.89 6.76 15.50
N THR A 251 2.33 7.79 16.13
CA THR A 251 1.22 7.67 17.05
C THR A 251 0.15 8.67 16.61
N GLU A 252 -0.97 8.16 16.08
CA GLU A 252 -2.10 8.96 15.64
C GLU A 252 -3.21 8.95 16.70
N VAL A 253 -3.88 10.10 16.90
CA VAL A 253 -5.05 10.21 17.76
C VAL A 253 -6.27 10.50 16.90
N VAL A 254 -7.27 9.62 16.99
CA VAL A 254 -8.50 9.67 16.20
C VAL A 254 -9.68 9.82 17.15
N VAL A 255 -10.54 10.82 16.90
CA VAL A 255 -11.77 11.01 17.68
C VAL A 255 -12.96 10.43 16.90
N ASN A 256 -13.46 9.28 17.34
CA ASN A 256 -14.63 8.62 16.77
C ASN A 256 -15.31 7.74 17.82
N ASN A 257 -16.50 8.14 18.28
CA ASN A 257 -17.25 7.43 19.32
C ASN A 257 -17.60 5.97 18.96
N ILE A 258 -17.94 5.72 17.69
CA ILE A 258 -18.33 4.39 17.23
C ILE A 258 -17.12 3.45 17.33
N TRP A 259 -15.98 3.88 16.79
CA TRP A 259 -14.74 3.10 16.82
C TRP A 259 -14.15 2.96 18.22
N ALA A 260 -14.20 4.03 19.04
CA ALA A 260 -13.66 4.02 20.40
C ALA A 260 -14.36 3.01 21.31
N SER A 261 -15.64 2.72 21.05
CA SER A 261 -16.41 1.69 21.76
C SER A 261 -16.27 0.29 21.15
N GLY A 262 -15.40 0.14 20.16
CA GLY A 262 -15.16 -1.11 19.44
C GLY A 262 -16.24 -1.45 18.41
N TYR A 263 -17.20 -0.56 18.13
CA TYR A 263 -18.13 -0.79 17.02
C TYR A 263 -17.45 -0.53 15.69
N ASP A 264 -17.86 -1.28 14.67
CA ASP A 264 -17.34 -1.14 13.30
C ASP A 264 -15.81 -1.30 13.19
N ASN A 265 -15.26 -2.23 13.97
CA ASN A 265 -13.83 -2.53 14.00
C ASN A 265 -13.25 -2.86 12.63
N GLU A 266 -14.01 -3.49 11.74
CA GLU A 266 -13.55 -3.79 10.39
C GLU A 266 -13.22 -2.50 9.62
N ASN A 267 -14.16 -1.54 9.57
CA ASN A 267 -13.91 -0.27 8.88
C ASN A 267 -12.92 0.62 9.63
N MET A 268 -12.84 0.56 10.96
CA MET A 268 -11.79 1.26 11.71
C MET A 268 -10.41 0.75 11.32
N ARG A 269 -10.19 -0.56 11.41
CA ARG A 269 -8.89 -1.18 11.15
C ARG A 269 -8.50 -1.05 9.70
N ARG A 270 -9.44 -1.26 8.78
CA ARG A 270 -9.22 -0.93 7.37
C ARG A 270 -8.85 0.57 7.28
N GLY A 271 -9.69 1.47 7.80
CA GLY A 271 -9.59 2.93 7.71
C GLY A 271 -8.27 3.54 8.13
N LEU A 272 -7.67 2.96 9.16
CA LEU A 272 -6.48 3.44 9.84
C LEU A 272 -5.24 2.58 9.54
N HIS A 273 -5.35 1.51 8.75
CA HIS A 273 -4.21 0.65 8.46
C HIS A 273 -3.07 1.45 7.80
N LEU A 274 -1.88 1.39 8.40
CA LEU A 274 -0.64 1.98 7.90
C LEU A 274 0.42 0.91 7.64
N GLY A 275 1.27 1.12 6.64
CA GLY A 275 2.30 0.15 6.26
C GLY A 275 1.78 -0.97 5.36
N ASP A 276 2.47 -2.12 5.41
CA ASP A 276 2.07 -3.35 4.72
C ASP A 276 1.96 -4.53 5.71
N SER A 277 1.83 -5.77 5.21
CA SER A 277 1.63 -6.99 6.02
C SER A 277 2.73 -7.31 7.04
N ARG A 278 3.78 -6.49 7.10
CA ARG A 278 4.96 -6.66 7.94
C ARG A 278 4.97 -5.71 9.13
N ASP A 279 4.21 -4.63 9.02
CA ASP A 279 4.14 -3.58 10.02
C ASP A 279 3.00 -3.87 11.00
N LEU A 280 3.22 -3.57 12.27
CA LEU A 280 2.21 -3.77 13.30
C LEU A 280 1.35 -2.53 13.41
N ASN A 281 0.10 -2.64 12.97
CA ASN A 281 -0.94 -1.68 13.34
C ASN A 281 -1.50 -2.03 14.72
N PHE A 282 -1.38 -1.11 15.67
CA PHE A 282 -1.81 -1.31 17.05
C PHE A 282 -2.87 -0.26 17.43
N TYR A 283 -4.11 -0.72 17.60
CA TYR A 283 -5.27 0.12 17.88
C TYR A 283 -5.58 0.11 19.38
N LEU A 284 -5.47 1.27 20.02
CA LEU A 284 -5.83 1.54 21.41
C LEU A 284 -7.21 2.18 21.44
N ILE A 285 -8.22 1.44 21.86
CA ILE A 285 -9.60 1.93 22.00
C ILE A 285 -9.97 2.11 23.48
N SER A 286 -11.05 2.86 23.74
CA SER A 286 -11.63 2.98 25.09
C SER A 286 -12.29 1.68 25.58
N ASP A 287 -12.78 1.66 26.81
CA ASP A 287 -13.43 0.49 27.39
C ASP A 287 -14.63 0.03 26.55
N ILE A 288 -14.64 -1.26 26.22
CA ILE A 288 -15.71 -1.88 25.44
C ILE A 288 -16.83 -2.13 26.43
N GLY A 289 -17.86 -1.30 26.36
CA GLY A 289 -19.04 -1.44 27.21
C GLY A 289 -19.67 -2.85 27.15
N PRO A 290 -20.69 -3.13 27.97
CA PRO A 290 -21.26 -4.48 28.15
C PRO A 290 -21.83 -5.14 26.88
N TYR A 291 -21.94 -4.42 25.76
CA TYR A 291 -22.43 -4.88 24.47
C TYR A 291 -21.34 -5.48 23.56
N GLY A 292 -20.30 -6.08 24.14
CA GLY A 292 -19.11 -6.58 23.43
C GLY A 292 -19.33 -7.58 22.29
N ALA A 293 -20.52 -8.16 22.13
CA ALA A 293 -20.84 -9.04 20.99
C ALA A 293 -20.72 -8.33 19.62
N ARG A 294 -20.81 -6.99 19.59
CA ARG A 294 -20.68 -6.18 18.38
C ARG A 294 -19.26 -5.65 18.14
N ALA A 295 -18.33 -5.94 19.04
CA ALA A 295 -16.93 -5.56 18.94
C ALA A 295 -16.05 -6.66 18.31
N ALA A 296 -16.65 -7.66 17.67
CA ALA A 296 -15.91 -8.74 17.02
C ALA A 296 -14.80 -8.19 16.09
N PRO A 297 -13.59 -8.77 16.11
CA PRO A 297 -13.19 -9.99 16.84
C PRO A 297 -12.79 -9.77 18.32
N LEU A 298 -12.87 -8.53 18.83
CA LEU A 298 -12.47 -8.18 20.19
C LEU A 298 -13.54 -8.60 21.21
N GLU A 299 -13.23 -9.58 22.05
CA GLU A 299 -14.10 -9.99 23.15
C GLU A 299 -13.92 -9.07 24.35
N ALA A 300 -15.01 -8.47 24.87
CA ALA A 300 -14.96 -7.57 26.02
C ALA A 300 -14.25 -8.15 27.26
N LYS A 301 -14.35 -9.47 27.49
CA LYS A 301 -13.66 -10.15 28.60
C LYS A 301 -12.14 -10.27 28.41
N LYS A 302 -11.67 -10.29 27.15
CA LYS A 302 -10.25 -10.40 26.82
C LYS A 302 -9.61 -9.03 26.74
N GLY A 303 -10.34 -8.04 26.20
CA GLY A 303 -9.85 -6.67 26.02
C GLY A 303 -8.67 -6.54 25.06
N ILE A 304 -8.28 -7.63 24.40
CA ILE A 304 -7.27 -7.65 23.35
C ILE A 304 -7.61 -8.71 22.31
N TYR A 305 -7.28 -8.41 21.06
CA TYR A 305 -7.26 -9.34 19.96
C TYR A 305 -6.17 -8.94 18.98
N CYS A 306 -5.36 -9.91 18.54
CA CYS A 306 -4.51 -9.71 17.38
C CYS A 306 -4.82 -10.75 16.31
N THR A 307 -4.80 -10.34 15.05
CA THR A 307 -4.92 -11.29 13.93
C THR A 307 -3.71 -12.22 13.87
N PRO A 308 -3.89 -13.48 13.44
CA PRO A 308 -2.75 -14.32 13.06
C PRO A 308 -2.04 -13.74 11.82
N PRO A 309 -0.87 -14.26 11.40
CA PRO A 309 -0.24 -13.83 10.16
C PRO A 309 -1.17 -14.02 8.95
N PRO A 310 -1.19 -13.07 7.99
CA PRO A 310 -1.83 -13.28 6.70
C PRO A 310 -1.40 -14.59 6.05
N GLU A 311 -2.32 -15.26 5.35
CA GLU A 311 -2.09 -16.54 4.67
C GLU A 311 -1.76 -17.73 5.59
N SER A 312 -1.79 -17.54 6.91
CA SER A 312 -1.72 -18.66 7.84
C SER A 312 -3.04 -19.44 7.85
N LEU A 313 -2.98 -20.73 8.16
CA LEU A 313 -4.18 -21.56 8.34
C LEU A 313 -5.17 -20.94 9.34
N LEU A 314 -4.68 -20.26 10.39
CA LEU A 314 -5.54 -19.58 11.36
C LEU A 314 -6.25 -18.35 10.76
N TRP A 315 -5.60 -17.62 9.85
CA TRP A 315 -6.24 -16.52 9.12
C TRP A 315 -7.43 -17.01 8.31
N GLU A 316 -7.27 -18.13 7.62
CA GLU A 316 -8.33 -18.77 6.83
C GLU A 316 -9.44 -19.32 7.73
N ILE A 317 -9.10 -20.02 8.81
CA ILE A 317 -10.06 -20.61 9.77
C ILE A 317 -10.90 -19.53 10.43
N GLU A 318 -10.29 -18.41 10.81
CA GLU A 318 -11.00 -17.30 11.47
C GLU A 318 -11.75 -16.40 10.49
N ASN A 319 -11.61 -16.64 9.17
CA ASN A 319 -12.25 -15.87 8.12
C ASN A 319 -12.08 -14.35 8.31
N ILE A 320 -10.84 -13.93 8.62
CA ILE A 320 -10.51 -12.52 8.91
C ILE A 320 -10.82 -11.62 7.71
N GLY A 321 -10.63 -12.15 6.50
CA GLY A 321 -10.89 -11.44 5.25
C GLY A 321 -9.65 -10.69 4.76
N ASP A 322 -9.82 -9.39 4.55
CA ASP A 322 -8.85 -8.47 3.93
C ASP A 322 -7.57 -8.30 4.78
N VAL A 323 -6.40 -8.32 4.15
CA VAL A 323 -5.10 -8.12 4.81
C VAL A 323 -4.95 -6.75 5.46
N ALA A 324 -5.72 -5.75 5.03
CA ALA A 324 -5.81 -4.45 5.71
C ALA A 324 -6.37 -4.56 7.14
N LEU A 325 -7.02 -5.68 7.45
CA LEU A 325 -7.47 -6.01 8.79
C LEU A 325 -6.36 -6.69 9.62
N ASP A 326 -5.10 -6.68 9.20
CA ASP A 326 -4.01 -7.16 10.05
C ASP A 326 -3.65 -6.16 11.17
N GLY A 327 -3.28 -6.67 12.35
CA GLY A 327 -2.82 -5.89 13.49
C GLY A 327 -3.41 -6.35 14.83
N CYS A 328 -3.20 -5.54 15.86
CA CYS A 328 -3.71 -5.76 17.22
C CYS A 328 -4.68 -4.66 17.62
N ILE A 329 -5.82 -5.02 18.20
CA ILE A 329 -6.76 -4.08 18.84
C ILE A 329 -6.82 -4.36 20.34
N PHE A 330 -6.75 -3.29 21.12
CA PHE A 330 -6.59 -3.31 22.56
C PHE A 330 -7.52 -2.27 23.20
N SER A 331 -8.39 -2.71 24.11
CA SER A 331 -9.17 -1.81 24.97
C SER A 331 -8.45 -1.61 26.30
N VAL A 332 -8.52 -0.40 26.85
CA VAL A 332 -7.88 0.01 28.11
C VAL A 332 -7.96 -1.12 29.18
N PRO A 333 -6.83 -1.52 29.78
CA PRO A 333 -6.72 -2.85 30.36
C PRO A 333 -7.30 -2.99 31.76
N SER A 334 -7.77 -4.21 32.04
CA SER A 334 -7.63 -4.80 33.37
C SER A 334 -6.22 -5.41 33.50
N GLU A 335 -5.69 -5.57 34.72
CA GLU A 335 -4.40 -6.24 34.97
C GLU A 335 -4.33 -7.64 34.30
N ALA A 336 -5.46 -8.34 34.24
CA ALA A 336 -5.59 -9.63 33.57
C ALA A 336 -5.50 -9.56 32.03
N ALA A 337 -5.79 -8.40 31.43
CA ALA A 337 -5.61 -8.16 29.99
C ALA A 337 -4.12 -7.98 29.66
N MET A 338 -3.37 -7.20 30.46
CA MET A 338 -1.93 -6.97 30.27
C MET A 338 -1.12 -8.27 30.21
N ASN A 339 -1.45 -9.24 31.07
CA ASN A 339 -0.79 -10.56 31.07
C ASN A 339 -1.09 -11.41 29.83
N ARG A 340 -2.20 -11.13 29.12
CA ARG A 340 -2.57 -11.83 27.88
C ARG A 340 -2.09 -11.11 26.63
N THR A 341 -1.77 -9.83 26.73
CA THR A 341 -1.36 -9.03 25.58
C THR A 341 -0.14 -9.58 24.88
N SER A 342 0.87 -10.03 25.63
CA SER A 342 2.07 -10.65 25.05
C SER A 342 1.77 -11.97 24.33
N LEU A 343 0.71 -12.69 24.72
CA LEU A 343 0.25 -13.90 24.02
C LEU A 343 -0.43 -13.54 22.67
N GLU A 344 -1.25 -12.49 22.64
CA GLU A 344 -1.87 -12.05 21.38
C GLU A 344 -0.84 -11.44 20.42
N VAL A 345 0.17 -10.72 20.92
CA VAL A 345 1.29 -10.27 20.06
C VAL A 345 2.08 -11.47 19.52
N GLN A 346 2.29 -12.52 20.34
CA GLN A 346 2.86 -13.79 19.87
C GLN A 346 2.01 -14.44 18.77
N ARG A 347 0.68 -14.39 18.90
CA ARG A 347 -0.25 -14.86 17.87
C ARG A 347 -0.09 -14.10 16.57
N TRP A 348 0.02 -12.78 16.63
CA TRP A 348 0.27 -11.95 15.45
C TRP A 348 1.58 -12.28 14.74
N MET A 349 2.60 -12.64 15.51
CA MET A 349 3.89 -13.12 14.96
C MET A 349 3.82 -14.57 14.44
N GLY A 350 2.69 -15.27 14.58
CA GLY A 350 2.53 -16.65 14.13
C GLY A 350 3.13 -17.68 15.08
N ALA A 351 3.41 -17.32 16.33
CA ALA A 351 4.07 -18.18 17.31
C ALA A 351 3.16 -19.25 17.91
N CYS A 352 1.84 -19.13 17.74
CA CYS A 352 0.87 -19.98 18.39
C CYS A 352 0.50 -21.17 17.51
N ASP A 353 0.74 -22.38 18.02
CA ASP A 353 0.42 -23.62 17.33
C ASP A 353 -1.05 -23.98 17.56
N TYR A 354 -1.81 -23.99 16.46
CA TYR A 354 -3.13 -24.63 16.31
C TYR A 354 -4.15 -24.33 17.42
N GLY A 355 -4.82 -23.18 17.30
CA GLY A 355 -6.08 -22.88 17.98
C GLY A 355 -6.16 -21.45 18.52
N PRO A 356 -7.35 -20.80 18.52
CA PRO A 356 -7.55 -19.56 19.25
C PRO A 356 -7.21 -19.75 20.74
N GLY A 357 -6.21 -19.02 21.25
CA GLY A 357 -5.83 -19.05 22.66
C GLY A 357 -4.84 -20.16 23.09
N SER A 358 -4.23 -20.91 22.17
CA SER A 358 -3.23 -21.95 22.48
C SER A 358 -1.78 -21.46 22.58
N CYS A 359 -1.57 -20.14 22.68
CA CYS A 359 -0.24 -19.55 22.82
C CYS A 359 0.40 -19.95 24.16
N ARG A 360 1.66 -20.44 24.13
CA ARG A 360 2.39 -20.75 25.36
C ARG A 360 2.78 -19.46 26.09
N THR A 361 2.72 -19.48 27.42
CA THR A 361 3.02 -18.31 28.28
C THR A 361 4.50 -17.96 28.38
N GLN A 362 5.40 -18.88 28.01
CA GLN A 362 6.84 -18.64 28.00
C GLN A 362 7.43 -18.94 26.63
N ILE A 363 8.33 -18.06 26.18
CA ILE A 363 9.05 -18.18 24.92
C ILE A 363 10.37 -18.90 25.19
N THR A 364 10.49 -20.15 24.75
CA THR A 364 11.74 -20.94 24.82
C THR A 364 12.68 -20.56 23.66
N PRO A 365 14.01 -20.82 23.74
CA PRO A 365 14.94 -20.57 22.64
C PRO A 365 14.53 -21.23 21.31
N LEU A 366 13.98 -22.46 21.37
CA LEU A 366 13.44 -23.15 20.20
C LEU A 366 12.23 -22.42 19.60
N GLN A 367 11.40 -21.81 20.44
CA GLN A 367 10.29 -20.98 19.97
C GLN A 367 10.77 -19.64 19.42
N ILE A 368 11.81 -19.01 19.99
CA ILE A 368 12.43 -17.82 19.39
C ILE A 368 12.86 -18.15 17.96
N SER A 369 13.56 -19.28 17.77
CA SER A 369 13.93 -19.80 16.46
C SER A 369 12.73 -19.96 15.52
N ASN A 370 11.63 -20.59 15.99
CA ASN A 370 10.42 -20.76 15.19
C ASN A 370 9.70 -19.43 14.89
N ILE A 371 9.66 -18.50 15.84
CA ILE A 371 9.08 -17.16 15.69
C ILE A 371 9.85 -16.40 14.64
N HIS A 372 11.19 -16.38 14.74
CA HIS A 372 12.05 -15.77 13.74
C HIS A 372 11.85 -16.40 12.37
N HIS A 373 11.79 -17.73 12.26
CA HIS A 373 11.56 -18.41 11.00
C HIS A 373 10.19 -18.04 10.38
N ARG A 374 9.13 -18.02 11.20
CA ARG A 374 7.78 -17.67 10.74
C ARG A 374 7.64 -16.19 10.38
N LEU A 375 8.17 -15.30 11.21
CA LEU A 375 8.29 -13.87 10.88
C LEU A 375 9.13 -13.68 9.62
N ALA A 376 10.21 -14.44 9.45
CA ALA A 376 11.04 -14.38 8.28
C ALA A 376 10.28 -14.75 6.99
N LYS A 377 9.48 -15.81 7.07
CA LYS A 377 8.67 -16.30 5.96
C LYS A 377 7.48 -15.40 5.62
N THR A 378 6.81 -14.86 6.63
CA THR A 378 5.53 -14.15 6.46
C THR A 378 5.65 -12.64 6.48
N ARG A 379 6.72 -12.10 7.09
CA ARG A 379 6.83 -10.67 7.43
C ARG A 379 8.23 -10.03 7.26
N MET A 380 9.32 -10.77 7.05
CA MET A 380 10.68 -10.18 6.93
C MET A 380 11.03 -9.81 5.52
N VAL A 381 11.61 -8.62 5.37
CA VAL A 381 12.19 -8.18 4.09
C VAL A 381 13.52 -7.49 4.41
N PRO A 382 14.58 -7.68 3.60
CA PRO A 382 15.95 -7.46 4.05
C PRO A 382 16.44 -6.00 4.05
N LEU A 383 15.59 -5.02 3.82
CA LEU A 383 15.96 -3.61 3.87
C LEU A 383 15.11 -2.86 4.88
N ASP A 384 15.76 -2.02 5.68
CA ASP A 384 15.10 -0.88 6.32
C ASP A 384 14.46 -0.03 5.21
N ARG A 385 13.17 0.21 5.33
CA ARG A 385 12.43 1.07 4.41
C ARG A 385 12.12 2.38 5.12
N ILE A 386 12.21 3.49 4.39
CA ILE A 386 11.57 4.74 4.81
C ILE A 386 10.09 4.40 4.98
N ALA A 387 9.53 4.72 6.15
CA ALA A 387 8.11 4.55 6.42
C ALA A 387 7.33 5.27 5.33
N ARG A 388 6.84 4.52 4.36
CA ARG A 388 5.76 4.99 3.52
C ARG A 388 4.57 4.89 4.44
N GLY A 389 3.98 6.04 4.81
CA GLY A 389 2.62 5.99 5.33
C GLY A 389 1.85 5.08 4.38
N ALA A 390 1.02 4.16 4.89
CA ALA A 390 0.05 3.61 3.95
C ALA A 390 -0.57 4.84 3.33
N HIS A 391 -0.63 4.81 2.02
CA HIS A 391 -1.48 5.70 1.29
C HIS A 391 -2.71 6.00 2.16
N SER A 392 -3.21 7.21 2.03
CA SER A 392 -4.62 7.50 2.20
C SER A 392 -5.54 6.57 1.37
N HIS A 393 -5.11 5.34 1.01
CA HIS A 393 -5.85 4.28 0.40
C HIS A 393 -7.09 3.94 1.18
N ILE A 394 -7.23 4.10 2.51
CA ILE A 394 -8.50 3.71 3.15
C ILE A 394 -9.47 4.85 3.42
N LYS A 395 -9.05 6.08 3.74
CA LYS A 395 -9.98 7.20 3.46
C LYS A 395 -10.31 7.22 1.98
N GLY A 396 -9.34 6.92 1.12
CA GLY A 396 -9.50 6.73 -0.30
C GLY A 396 -10.41 5.55 -0.66
N GLU A 397 -10.39 4.41 0.03
CA GLU A 397 -11.06 3.15 -0.32
C GLU A 397 -12.39 2.98 0.37
N ASP A 398 -12.60 3.54 1.55
CA ASP A 398 -13.93 3.79 2.07
C ASP A 398 -14.63 4.91 1.30
N LEU A 399 -13.88 5.83 0.67
CA LEU A 399 -14.38 6.77 -0.37
C LEU A 399 -14.32 6.20 -1.81
N ARG A 400 -13.65 5.06 -2.07
CA ARG A 400 -13.63 4.31 -3.36
C ARG A 400 -14.53 3.08 -3.30
N LYS A 401 -15.08 2.73 -2.14
CA LYS A 401 -16.23 1.83 -2.02
C LYS A 401 -17.22 2.35 -3.03
N ASP A 402 -17.72 1.43 -3.84
CA ASP A 402 -18.81 1.70 -4.77
C ASP A 402 -19.75 2.68 -4.05
N PRO A 403 -19.96 3.93 -4.52
CA PRO A 403 -20.72 4.93 -3.76
C PRO A 403 -22.15 4.45 -3.43
N CYS A 404 -22.57 3.37 -4.08
CA CYS A 404 -23.80 2.65 -3.86
C CYS A 404 -23.77 1.75 -2.62
N SER A 405 -22.60 1.39 -2.08
CA SER A 405 -22.43 0.52 -0.90
C SER A 405 -23.04 1.07 0.37
N ASN A 406 -23.19 2.40 0.44
CA ASN A 406 -23.82 3.09 1.57
C ASN A 406 -25.34 3.19 1.42
N LEU A 407 -25.91 2.76 0.27
CA LEU A 407 -27.35 2.75 0.10
C LEU A 407 -27.97 1.62 0.93
N PRO A 408 -29.14 1.87 1.55
CA PRO A 408 -29.90 0.83 2.25
C PRO A 408 -30.07 -0.40 1.37
N CYS A 409 -29.89 -1.60 1.92
CA CYS A 409 -29.96 -2.89 1.21
C CYS A 409 -28.87 -3.19 0.15
N HIS A 410 -27.86 -2.34 -0.11
CA HIS A 410 -26.85 -2.65 -1.14
C HIS A 410 -26.07 -3.92 -0.82
N ARG A 411 -25.57 -4.05 0.41
CA ARG A 411 -24.78 -5.21 0.86
C ARG A 411 -25.59 -6.50 0.75
N GLU A 412 -26.85 -6.47 1.19
CA GLU A 412 -27.77 -7.61 1.13
C GLU A 412 -28.07 -7.99 -0.32
N LEU A 413 -28.40 -7.03 -1.17
CA LEU A 413 -28.67 -7.27 -2.59
C LEU A 413 -27.43 -7.81 -3.31
N HIS A 414 -26.26 -7.24 -3.04
CA HIS A 414 -25.00 -7.72 -3.59
C HIS A 414 -24.69 -9.16 -3.17
N HIS A 415 -25.03 -9.55 -1.94
CA HIS A 415 -24.86 -10.92 -1.44
C HIS A 415 -25.87 -11.89 -2.03
N ILE A 416 -27.15 -11.51 -2.10
CA ILE A 416 -28.23 -12.34 -2.66
C ILE A 416 -27.98 -12.64 -4.13
N VAL A 417 -27.39 -11.70 -4.87
CA VAL A 417 -27.08 -11.82 -6.30
C VAL A 417 -25.75 -12.55 -6.54
N LYS A 418 -25.01 -12.99 -5.50
CA LYS A 418 -23.76 -13.77 -5.68
C LYS A 418 -24.05 -15.22 -6.11
N GLY A 419 -24.32 -15.36 -7.41
CA GLY A 419 -24.35 -16.59 -8.21
C GLY A 419 -24.44 -16.23 -9.71
N GLN A 420 -23.59 -16.84 -10.54
CA GLN A 420 -23.36 -16.71 -12.00
C GLN A 420 -23.36 -15.33 -12.73
N LYS A 421 -23.88 -14.21 -12.19
CA LYS A 421 -23.74 -12.88 -12.83
C LYS A 421 -23.57 -11.74 -11.81
N PRO A 422 -22.71 -10.72 -12.08
CA PRO A 422 -22.46 -9.61 -11.15
C PRO A 422 -23.68 -8.66 -11.00
N LEU A 423 -23.80 -7.96 -9.86
CA LEU A 423 -24.91 -7.03 -9.52
C LEU A 423 -25.24 -6.01 -10.61
N GLN A 424 -24.24 -5.53 -11.35
CA GLN A 424 -24.44 -4.66 -12.52
C GLN A 424 -25.31 -5.33 -13.60
N THR A 425 -25.14 -6.64 -13.82
CA THR A 425 -25.93 -7.40 -14.79
C THR A 425 -27.36 -7.60 -14.31
N HIS A 426 -27.54 -7.83 -13.00
CA HIS A 426 -28.88 -7.84 -12.39
C HIS A 426 -29.57 -6.50 -12.62
N CYS A 427 -28.91 -5.39 -12.31
CA CYS A 427 -29.49 -4.07 -12.49
C CYS A 427 -29.80 -3.74 -13.96
N ARG A 428 -28.96 -4.13 -14.92
CA ARG A 428 -29.26 -3.96 -16.37
C ARG A 428 -30.46 -4.77 -16.84
N TRP A 429 -30.64 -5.98 -16.31
CA TRP A 429 -31.72 -6.87 -16.74
C TRP A 429 -33.10 -6.40 -16.24
N PHE A 430 -33.13 -5.66 -15.13
CA PHE A 430 -34.36 -5.15 -14.52
C PHE A 430 -34.79 -3.77 -15.02
N GLU A 431 -34.03 -3.10 -15.90
CA GLU A 431 -34.54 -1.91 -16.61
C GLU A 431 -35.71 -2.26 -17.56
N ASP A 432 -35.80 -3.52 -17.99
CA ASP A 432 -36.79 -4.01 -18.97
C ASP A 432 -38.02 -4.68 -18.35
N ILE A 433 -38.10 -4.79 -17.02
CA ILE A 433 -39.19 -5.50 -16.31
C ILE A 433 -40.13 -4.50 -15.66
N GLU A 434 -41.38 -4.45 -16.13
CA GLU A 434 -42.43 -3.69 -15.45
C GLU A 434 -42.61 -4.21 -14.01
N PRO A 435 -42.74 -3.32 -13.01
CA PRO A 435 -42.89 -3.74 -11.62
C PRO A 435 -44.10 -4.66 -11.49
N ILE A 436 -43.87 -5.89 -11.04
CA ILE A 436 -44.94 -6.87 -10.84
C ILE A 436 -45.84 -6.34 -9.72
N GLU A 437 -47.05 -5.88 -10.10
CA GLU A 437 -48.11 -5.62 -9.13
C GLU A 437 -48.42 -6.95 -8.41
N ALA A 438 -48.33 -6.94 -7.07
CA ALA A 438 -48.61 -8.13 -6.30
C ALA A 438 -50.05 -8.61 -6.58
N PRO A 439 -50.31 -9.93 -6.63
CA PRO A 439 -51.67 -10.43 -6.82
C PRO A 439 -52.59 -9.85 -5.73
N GLU A 440 -53.67 -9.21 -6.17
CA GLU A 440 -54.65 -8.55 -5.32
C GLU A 440 -55.24 -9.52 -4.29
N GLY A 441 -54.70 -9.53 -3.09
CA GLY A 441 -55.23 -10.26 -1.94
C GLY A 441 -55.97 -9.30 -1.01
N PRO A 442 -57.23 -9.58 -0.63
CA PRO A 442 -58.00 -8.69 0.25
C PRO A 442 -57.42 -8.73 1.67
N GLY A 443 -56.65 -7.72 2.06
CA GLY A 443 -56.34 -7.48 3.49
C GLY A 443 -55.01 -6.82 3.87
N LEU A 444 -54.00 -6.74 3.00
CA LEU A 444 -52.70 -6.17 3.39
C LEU A 444 -52.55 -4.68 3.02
N ARG A 445 -52.80 -3.81 4.02
CA ARG A 445 -52.56 -2.36 3.98
C ARG A 445 -51.06 -2.02 3.98
N SER A 446 -50.41 -2.14 2.82
CA SER A 446 -49.51 -1.14 2.23
C SER A 446 -48.84 -1.80 1.02
N HIS A 447 -49.40 -1.58 -0.16
CA HIS A 447 -48.85 -2.07 -1.42
C HIS A 447 -47.69 -1.16 -1.86
N VAL A 448 -46.58 -1.18 -1.10
CA VAL A 448 -45.32 -0.62 -1.62
C VAL A 448 -44.79 -1.66 -2.61
N PRO A 449 -44.65 -1.33 -3.91
CA PRO A 449 -44.03 -2.23 -4.88
C PRO A 449 -42.63 -2.61 -4.41
N GLY A 450 -42.19 -3.84 -4.67
CA GLY A 450 -40.89 -4.29 -4.21
C GLY A 450 -40.44 -5.58 -4.88
N MET A 451 -39.13 -5.75 -4.90
CA MET A 451 -38.45 -6.93 -5.43
C MET A 451 -38.41 -8.01 -4.37
N TRP A 452 -38.87 -9.21 -4.74
CA TRP A 452 -38.84 -10.38 -3.88
C TRP A 452 -37.66 -11.28 -4.25
N PHE A 453 -36.91 -11.68 -3.24
CA PHE A 453 -35.84 -12.66 -3.34
C PHE A 453 -36.23 -13.87 -2.49
N GLU A 454 -36.16 -15.06 -3.07
CA GLU A 454 -36.46 -16.33 -2.40
C GLU A 454 -35.18 -17.04 -1.96
N ASN A 455 -35.28 -17.89 -0.94
CA ASN A 455 -34.17 -18.67 -0.37
C ASN A 455 -32.98 -17.80 0.06
N VAL A 456 -33.29 -16.66 0.70
CA VAL A 456 -32.29 -15.68 1.12
C VAL A 456 -31.60 -16.16 2.39
N ASP A 457 -30.34 -16.61 2.24
CA ASP A 457 -29.44 -16.93 3.34
C ASP A 457 -28.42 -15.80 3.55
N LEU A 458 -28.69 -14.92 4.52
CA LEU A 458 -27.79 -13.85 4.92
C LEU A 458 -27.00 -14.28 6.16
N PRO A 459 -25.66 -14.37 6.10
CA PRO A 459 -24.86 -14.77 7.25
C PRO A 459 -24.74 -13.67 8.32
N TRP A 460 -25.41 -12.52 8.12
CA TRP A 460 -25.45 -11.40 9.06
C TRP A 460 -26.87 -10.83 9.19
N TRP A 461 -27.09 -10.10 10.29
CA TRP A 461 -28.32 -9.34 10.49
C TRP A 461 -28.30 -8.06 9.66
N PRO A 462 -29.29 -7.83 8.77
CA PRO A 462 -29.34 -6.60 8.00
C PRO A 462 -29.71 -5.42 8.91
N ASN A 463 -28.82 -4.42 8.99
CA ASN A 463 -29.05 -3.23 9.81
C ASN A 463 -29.87 -2.15 9.07
N ASN A 464 -29.76 -2.11 7.73
CA ASN A 464 -30.38 -1.09 6.88
C ASN A 464 -31.24 -1.69 5.75
N CYS A 465 -31.64 -2.95 5.90
CA CYS A 465 -32.52 -3.63 4.97
C CYS A 465 -33.65 -4.32 5.75
N PRO A 466 -34.86 -4.45 5.20
CA PRO A 466 -35.92 -5.21 5.85
C PRO A 466 -35.44 -6.61 6.24
N HIS A 467 -35.97 -7.16 7.32
CA HIS A 467 -35.63 -8.53 7.72
C HIS A 467 -36.29 -9.55 6.77
N PRO A 468 -35.60 -10.66 6.46
CA PRO A 468 -36.22 -11.77 5.75
C PRO A 468 -37.42 -12.31 6.56
N VAL A 469 -38.52 -12.61 5.86
CA VAL A 469 -39.71 -13.26 6.43
C VAL A 469 -39.90 -14.58 5.69
N GLN A 470 -39.81 -15.72 6.40
CA GLN A 470 -39.98 -17.06 5.83
C GLN A 470 -39.05 -17.30 4.61
N ASP A 471 -37.75 -17.07 4.79
CA ASP A 471 -36.68 -17.21 3.78
C ASP A 471 -36.83 -16.33 2.53
N ARG A 472 -37.74 -15.35 2.58
CA ARG A 472 -37.96 -14.38 1.52
C ARG A 472 -37.58 -12.99 2.00
N LEU A 473 -36.86 -12.25 1.16
CA LEU A 473 -36.57 -10.84 1.40
C LEU A 473 -37.32 -9.98 0.39
N LYS A 474 -38.10 -9.00 0.90
CA LYS A 474 -38.69 -7.95 0.07
C LYS A 474 -37.85 -6.68 0.19
N ILE A 475 -37.21 -6.27 -0.90
CA ILE A 475 -36.57 -4.96 -1.00
C ILE A 475 -37.59 -4.00 -1.65
N PRO A 476 -37.99 -2.89 -0.99
CA PRO A 476 -38.88 -1.91 -1.59
C PRO A 476 -38.33 -1.40 -2.93
N TRP A 477 -39.21 -1.22 -3.92
CA TRP A 477 -38.82 -0.83 -5.27
C TRP A 477 -37.99 0.46 -5.30
N PRO A 478 -38.35 1.54 -4.56
CA PRO A 478 -37.51 2.74 -4.51
C PRO A 478 -36.09 2.47 -3.99
N THR A 479 -35.94 1.57 -3.02
CA THR A 479 -34.63 1.19 -2.49
C THR A 479 -33.82 0.38 -3.50
N HIS A 480 -34.46 -0.61 -4.13
CA HIS A 480 -33.83 -1.43 -5.19
C HIS A 480 -33.43 -0.58 -6.40
N GLN A 481 -34.32 0.29 -6.87
CA GLN A 481 -34.09 1.21 -7.98
C GLN A 481 -32.95 2.19 -7.66
N ASN A 482 -32.91 2.79 -6.47
CA ASN A 482 -31.81 3.67 -6.06
C ASN A 482 -30.44 2.96 -6.08
N ILE A 483 -30.39 1.69 -5.65
CA ILE A 483 -29.17 0.89 -5.74
C ILE A 483 -28.79 0.69 -7.21
N CYS A 484 -29.73 0.29 -8.06
CA CYS A 484 -29.45 0.01 -9.46
C CYS A 484 -29.10 1.27 -10.28
N ASP A 485 -29.80 2.38 -10.08
CA ASP A 485 -29.48 3.67 -10.69
C ASP A 485 -28.08 4.14 -10.30
N CYS A 486 -27.67 3.88 -9.06
CA CYS A 486 -26.33 4.18 -8.60
C CYS A 486 -25.28 3.26 -9.26
N VAL A 487 -25.53 1.94 -9.27
CA VAL A 487 -24.62 0.92 -9.81
C VAL A 487 -24.43 1.07 -11.32
N LEU A 488 -25.48 1.46 -12.04
CA LEU A 488 -25.47 1.72 -13.49
C LEU A 488 -24.98 3.13 -13.86
N GLY A 489 -24.94 4.05 -12.90
CA GLY A 489 -24.54 5.44 -13.12
C GLY A 489 -25.63 6.32 -13.75
N ASN A 490 -26.90 5.90 -13.71
CA ASN A 490 -28.04 6.56 -14.36
C ASN A 490 -28.69 7.67 -13.51
N SER A 491 -28.23 7.90 -12.27
CA SER A 491 -28.77 8.96 -11.41
C SER A 491 -28.51 10.38 -11.98
N ARG A 492 -29.59 11.16 -12.17
CA ARG A 492 -29.56 12.60 -12.54
C ARG A 492 -28.84 13.48 -11.50
N GLN A 493 -28.69 13.01 -10.28
CA GLN A 493 -27.86 13.61 -9.24
C GLN A 493 -26.84 12.56 -8.84
N SER A 494 -25.74 12.47 -9.58
CA SER A 494 -24.68 11.51 -9.26
C SER A 494 -24.36 11.59 -7.76
N PRO A 495 -24.57 10.52 -6.97
CA PRO A 495 -24.23 10.50 -5.54
C PRO A 495 -22.75 10.84 -5.31
N ARG A 496 -21.91 10.64 -6.34
CA ARG A 496 -20.50 11.06 -6.38
C ARG A 496 -20.31 12.58 -6.32
N HIS A 497 -21.26 13.35 -6.86
CA HIS A 497 -21.23 14.82 -6.84
C HIS A 497 -21.75 15.37 -5.50
N THR A 498 -22.81 14.78 -4.96
CA THR A 498 -23.39 15.17 -3.67
C THR A 498 -22.48 14.79 -2.50
N ALA A 499 -21.82 13.62 -2.54
CA ALA A 499 -20.83 13.23 -1.54
C ALA A 499 -19.63 14.20 -1.51
N ALA A 500 -19.16 14.67 -2.67
CA ALA A 500 -18.08 15.66 -2.74
C ALA A 500 -18.48 17.02 -2.15
N ILE A 501 -19.72 17.46 -2.39
CA ILE A 501 -20.25 18.72 -1.83
C ILE A 501 -20.49 18.60 -0.32
N ASN A 502 -20.95 17.44 0.17
CA ASN A 502 -21.15 17.20 1.60
C ASN A 502 -19.81 17.09 2.34
N ILE A 503 -18.76 16.52 1.73
CA ILE A 503 -17.40 16.51 2.30
C ILE A 503 -16.85 17.93 2.48
N ILE A 504 -17.12 18.85 1.54
CA ILE A 504 -16.69 20.26 1.65
C ILE A 504 -17.53 21.02 2.68
N LYS A 505 -18.76 20.57 2.96
CA LYS A 505 -19.67 21.19 3.93
C LYS A 505 -19.55 20.65 5.36
N ASP A 506 -19.17 19.38 5.52
CA ASP A 506 -19.01 18.71 6.82
C ASP A 506 -17.60 18.91 7.42
N VAL A 507 -16.64 19.40 6.63
CA VAL A 507 -15.44 20.04 7.18
C VAL A 507 -15.88 21.40 7.71
N ASP A 508 -16.49 21.39 8.91
CA ASP A 508 -16.66 22.60 9.70
C ASP A 508 -15.34 23.38 9.67
N ASN A 509 -15.43 24.69 9.41
CA ASN A 509 -14.32 25.64 9.25
C ASN A 509 -13.33 25.70 10.45
N GLU A 510 -13.50 24.85 11.47
CA GLU A 510 -12.74 24.81 12.71
C GLU A 510 -11.56 23.84 12.70
N ILE A 511 -11.55 22.80 11.86
CA ILE A 511 -10.43 21.84 11.82
C ILE A 511 -9.37 22.34 10.83
N PRO A 512 -8.13 22.64 11.28
CA PRO A 512 -7.10 23.10 10.38
C PRO A 512 -6.77 22.03 9.34
N ILE A 513 -6.74 22.42 8.06
CA ILE A 513 -6.20 21.57 7.00
C ILE A 513 -4.70 21.47 7.23
N LEU A 514 -4.22 20.30 7.63
CA LEU A 514 -2.80 20.03 7.78
C LEU A 514 -2.21 19.67 6.42
N VAL A 515 -1.18 20.40 6.00
CA VAL A 515 -0.43 20.13 4.78
C VAL A 515 1.02 19.89 5.15
N ASP A 516 1.51 18.68 4.90
CA ASP A 516 2.91 18.36 5.12
C ASP A 516 3.77 19.04 4.05
N VAL A 517 4.91 19.58 4.47
CA VAL A 517 5.81 20.35 3.61
C VAL A 517 7.19 19.73 3.60
N PHE A 518 7.69 19.47 2.40
CA PHE A 518 9.04 19.01 2.14
C PHE A 518 9.81 20.15 1.48
N ILE A 519 10.97 20.49 2.02
CA ILE A 519 11.78 21.62 1.55
C ILE A 519 13.08 21.09 0.96
N HIS A 520 13.21 21.21 -0.36
CA HIS A 520 14.41 20.84 -1.10
C HIS A 520 15.22 22.09 -1.40
N VAL A 521 16.43 22.17 -0.87
CA VAL A 521 17.41 23.21 -1.18
C VAL A 521 18.34 22.67 -2.26
N ILE A 522 18.28 23.25 -3.45
CA ILE A 522 19.03 22.84 -4.63
C ILE A 522 20.18 23.83 -4.85
N ALA A 523 21.39 23.41 -4.52
CA ALA A 523 22.57 24.27 -4.49
C ALA A 523 23.65 23.80 -5.48
N SER A 524 24.46 24.74 -5.96
CA SER A 524 25.63 24.40 -6.79
C SER A 524 26.80 23.85 -5.96
N SER A 525 26.80 24.10 -4.64
CA SER A 525 27.82 23.63 -3.70
C SER A 525 27.26 23.53 -2.27
N ASN A 526 27.99 22.85 -1.38
CA ASN A 526 27.67 22.74 0.04
C ASN A 526 27.72 24.08 0.79
N ASP A 527 28.39 25.09 0.23
CA ASP A 527 28.61 26.40 0.88
C ASP A 527 27.50 27.42 0.57
N SER A 528 26.44 27.01 -0.14
CA SER A 528 25.35 27.91 -0.52
C SER A 528 24.51 28.33 0.69
N ILE A 529 24.38 29.65 0.87
CA ILE A 529 23.75 30.28 2.05
C ILE A 529 22.24 30.46 1.82
N MET A 530 21.52 29.39 1.47
CA MET A 530 20.07 29.44 1.33
C MET A 530 19.40 29.17 2.69
N ALA A 531 19.01 30.25 3.38
CA ALA A 531 18.18 30.17 4.58
C ALA A 531 16.70 30.22 4.19
N ALA A 532 15.94 29.15 4.47
CA ALA A 532 14.49 29.14 4.35
C ALA A 532 13.87 30.19 5.29
N LYS A 533 13.05 31.10 4.75
CA LYS A 533 12.31 32.10 5.53
C LYS A 533 10.81 31.94 5.36
N GLU A 534 10.09 32.37 6.39
CA GLU A 534 8.66 32.21 6.70
C GLU A 534 7.70 32.40 5.50
N ILE A 535 7.32 31.31 4.81
CA ILE A 535 6.18 31.27 3.88
C ILE A 535 4.85 31.00 4.62
N PHE A 536 4.91 30.55 5.87
CA PHE A 536 3.78 29.93 6.56
C PHE A 536 2.73 30.89 7.16
N ASN A 537 3.06 32.17 7.31
CA ASN A 537 2.17 33.12 7.99
C ASN A 537 0.93 33.53 7.16
N PHE A 538 0.95 33.42 5.83
CA PHE A 538 -0.15 33.87 4.97
C PHE A 538 -1.43 33.04 5.10
N TYR A 539 -1.28 31.72 5.31
CA TYR A 539 -2.39 30.77 5.27
C TYR A 539 -3.09 30.55 6.61
N ARG A 540 -2.61 31.20 7.68
CA ARG A 540 -3.21 31.12 9.02
C ARG A 540 -4.68 31.59 9.03
N LEU A 541 -5.04 32.52 8.14
CA LEU A 541 -6.41 33.02 8.00
C LEU A 541 -7.37 32.03 7.33
N ALA A 542 -6.84 31.05 6.58
CA ALA A 542 -7.62 30.03 5.89
C ALA A 542 -7.74 28.72 6.70
N ASN A 543 -7.29 28.72 7.96
CA ASN A 543 -7.18 27.53 8.81
C ASN A 543 -6.38 26.41 8.11
N ILE A 544 -5.31 26.75 7.37
CA ILE A 544 -4.39 25.78 6.79
C ILE A 544 -3.09 25.86 7.57
N THR A 545 -2.68 24.73 8.14
CA THR A 545 -1.44 24.60 8.91
C THR A 545 -0.45 23.78 8.10
N PHE A 546 0.69 24.39 7.77
CA PHE A 546 1.79 23.71 7.11
C PHE A 546 2.74 23.11 8.13
N ILE A 547 3.04 21.82 7.99
CA ILE A 547 3.94 21.09 8.88
C ILE A 547 5.19 20.70 8.11
N ILE A 548 6.33 21.30 8.44
CA ILE A 548 7.60 20.92 7.81
C ILE A 548 7.96 19.49 8.25
N LYS A 549 8.04 18.56 7.30
CA LYS A 549 8.40 17.16 7.55
C LYS A 549 9.87 16.90 7.29
N ALA A 550 10.44 17.50 6.26
CA ALA A 550 11.86 17.37 5.96
C ALA A 550 12.41 18.62 5.29
N VAL A 551 13.72 18.82 5.49
CA VAL A 551 14.53 19.78 4.76
C VAL A 551 15.77 19.05 4.28
N ASP A 552 15.98 18.97 2.98
CA ASP A 552 17.13 18.32 2.36
C ASP A 552 17.92 19.29 1.49
N LEU A 553 19.25 19.11 1.47
CA LEU A 553 20.16 19.82 0.60
C LEU A 553 20.60 18.88 -0.52
N ILE A 554 20.33 19.26 -1.76
CA ILE A 554 20.72 18.55 -2.96
C ILE A 554 21.74 19.41 -3.69
N VAL A 555 22.97 18.90 -3.79
CA VAL A 555 24.04 19.58 -4.53
C VAL A 555 24.06 19.06 -5.96
N ASN A 556 23.57 19.89 -6.89
CA ASN A 556 23.59 19.64 -8.32
C ASN A 556 23.70 20.97 -9.06
N SER A 557 24.82 21.21 -9.74
CA SER A 557 25.12 22.48 -10.41
C SER A 557 24.13 22.82 -11.53
N ASP A 558 23.64 21.81 -12.25
CA ASP A 558 22.75 22.01 -13.40
C ASP A 558 21.35 22.38 -12.91
N TRP A 559 20.84 21.67 -11.91
CA TRP A 559 19.57 21.98 -11.27
C TRP A 559 19.62 23.33 -10.54
N ALA A 560 20.71 23.62 -9.84
CA ALA A 560 20.92 24.90 -9.17
C ALA A 560 20.98 26.08 -10.15
N ALA A 561 21.44 25.86 -11.39
CA ALA A 561 21.38 26.85 -12.46
C ALA A 561 19.97 27.00 -13.08
N GLY A 562 18.96 26.29 -12.56
CA GLY A 562 17.59 26.28 -13.07
C GLY A 562 17.40 25.40 -14.32
N GLN A 563 18.38 24.55 -14.67
CA GLN A 563 18.27 23.63 -15.79
C GLN A 563 17.57 22.34 -15.36
N ASP A 564 16.79 21.76 -16.28
CA ASP A 564 16.06 20.50 -16.09
C ASP A 564 15.24 20.41 -14.79
N HIS A 565 14.48 21.46 -14.49
CA HIS A 565 13.62 21.50 -13.30
C HIS A 565 12.53 20.40 -13.31
N ASN A 566 12.23 19.79 -14.45
CA ASN A 566 11.29 18.66 -14.53
C ASN A 566 11.91 17.41 -13.93
N GLN A 567 13.10 17.01 -14.40
CA GLN A 567 13.82 15.87 -13.85
C GLN A 567 14.22 16.11 -12.40
N MET A 568 14.66 17.32 -12.06
CA MET A 568 14.95 17.71 -10.68
C MET A 568 13.76 17.45 -9.76
N ARG A 569 12.57 17.96 -10.11
CA ARG A 569 11.36 17.72 -9.31
C ARG A 569 11.02 16.24 -9.26
N GLN A 570 11.16 15.50 -10.35
CA GLN A 570 10.91 14.06 -10.38
C GLN A 570 11.78 13.27 -9.41
N VAL A 571 13.06 13.62 -9.32
CA VAL A 571 14.02 12.92 -8.47
C VAL A 571 13.89 13.35 -7.01
N ALA A 572 13.68 14.65 -6.78
CA ALA A 572 13.68 15.23 -5.45
C ALA A 572 12.31 15.17 -4.74
N TYR A 573 11.20 14.96 -5.47
CA TYR A 573 9.86 14.95 -4.90
C TYR A 573 9.73 13.93 -3.75
N MET A 574 9.17 14.42 -2.64
CA MET A 574 8.86 13.63 -1.45
C MET A 574 7.38 13.75 -1.08
N GLY A 575 6.91 12.75 -0.32
CA GLY A 575 5.51 12.72 0.11
C GLY A 575 4.55 12.26 -0.98
N THR A 576 3.34 12.80 -0.94
CA THR A 576 2.17 12.41 -1.72
C THR A 576 1.54 13.65 -2.39
N SER A 577 0.54 13.44 -3.25
CA SER A 577 -0.19 14.52 -3.93
C SER A 577 -0.95 15.49 -3.01
N ARG A 578 -0.98 15.24 -1.69
CA ARG A 578 -1.53 16.16 -0.69
C ARG A 578 -0.47 17.04 -0.03
N ASP A 579 0.80 16.70 -0.24
CA ASP A 579 1.93 17.32 0.42
C ASP A 579 2.53 18.37 -0.50
N LEU A 580 3.09 19.42 0.10
CA LEU A 580 3.67 20.52 -0.63
C LEU A 580 5.20 20.35 -0.68
N ASN A 581 5.73 20.19 -1.89
CA ASN A 581 7.16 20.22 -2.11
C ASN A 581 7.58 21.65 -2.48
N LEU A 582 8.53 22.20 -1.74
CA LEU A 582 9.13 23.52 -1.98
C LEU A 582 10.57 23.33 -2.42
N PHE A 583 10.88 23.72 -3.65
CA PHE A 583 12.20 23.62 -4.25
C PHE A 583 12.86 25.00 -4.26
N TYR A 584 13.75 25.26 -3.33
CA TYR A 584 14.59 26.45 -3.30
C TYR A 584 15.80 26.24 -4.19
N ILE A 585 15.87 26.96 -5.29
CA ILE A 585 16.92 26.80 -6.30
C ILE A 585 17.90 27.96 -6.20
N ASP A 586 19.20 27.67 -6.18
CA ASP A 586 20.32 28.63 -6.15
C ASP A 586 20.54 29.34 -7.50
N THR A 587 19.44 29.76 -8.12
CA THR A 587 19.38 30.60 -9.31
C THR A 587 18.65 31.91 -8.99
N ASP A 588 19.00 32.97 -9.70
CA ASP A 588 18.34 34.26 -9.60
C ASP A 588 17.01 34.30 -10.39
N THR A 589 16.83 33.37 -11.34
CA THR A 589 15.65 33.28 -12.23
C THR A 589 15.27 31.82 -12.51
N LEU A 590 13.97 31.50 -12.55
CA LEU A 590 13.48 30.13 -12.83
C LEU A 590 13.37 29.82 -14.33
N ASP A 591 13.43 30.84 -15.17
CA ASP A 591 13.37 30.71 -16.62
C ASP A 591 14.80 30.79 -17.15
N GLY A 592 15.33 29.69 -17.69
CA GLY A 592 16.70 29.61 -18.24
C GLY A 592 16.94 30.55 -19.44
N SER A 593 15.92 31.28 -19.88
CA SER A 593 16.02 32.33 -20.89
C SER A 593 16.59 33.63 -20.28
N ALA A 594 17.87 33.89 -20.55
CA ALA A 594 18.62 35.06 -20.07
C ALA A 594 18.12 36.44 -20.57
N ARG A 595 16.86 36.58 -21.03
CA ARG A 595 16.39 37.75 -21.79
C ARG A 595 15.06 38.38 -21.33
N SER A 596 14.36 37.85 -20.34
CA SER A 596 13.14 38.52 -19.85
C SER A 596 13.33 39.15 -18.47
N PRO A 597 13.16 40.48 -18.31
CA PRO A 597 13.15 41.13 -16.99
C PRO A 597 11.93 40.75 -16.13
N SER A 598 11.02 39.91 -16.65
CA SER A 598 9.81 39.45 -15.97
C SER A 598 9.83 37.95 -15.62
N SER A 599 11.00 37.30 -15.63
CA SER A 599 11.08 35.88 -15.29
C SER A 599 10.54 35.62 -13.88
N PRO A 600 9.65 34.63 -13.69
CA PRO A 600 9.05 34.37 -12.39
C PRO A 600 10.13 33.96 -11.39
N ILE A 601 10.13 34.62 -10.22
CA ILE A 601 10.99 34.28 -9.08
C ILE A 601 10.36 33.17 -8.21
N VAL A 602 9.06 32.92 -8.37
CA VAL A 602 8.33 31.80 -7.78
C VAL A 602 7.41 31.22 -8.85
N MET A 603 7.46 29.90 -9.05
CA MET A 603 6.57 29.18 -9.94
C MET A 603 6.00 27.96 -9.21
N CYS A 604 4.72 27.98 -8.93
CA CYS A 604 4.01 26.84 -8.33
C CYS A 604 3.21 26.12 -9.40
N SER A 605 3.20 24.78 -9.36
CA SER A 605 2.13 24.04 -10.01
C SER A 605 0.83 24.32 -9.26
N TYR A 606 -0.29 24.37 -9.99
CA TYR A 606 -1.59 24.35 -9.33
C TYR A 606 -1.71 23.03 -8.59
N PRO A 607 -2.23 23.00 -7.34
CA PRO A 607 -2.45 21.75 -6.64
C PRO A 607 -3.29 20.86 -7.56
N PHE A 608 -2.75 19.72 -7.95
CA PHE A 608 -3.50 18.76 -8.73
C PHE A 608 -4.71 18.40 -7.89
N THR A 609 -5.89 18.83 -8.33
CA THR A 609 -7.09 18.28 -7.73
C THR A 609 -7.02 16.77 -7.97
N SER A 610 -7.25 15.99 -6.92
CA SER A 610 -7.43 14.53 -7.03
C SER A 610 -8.46 14.16 -8.13
N TRP A 611 -9.32 15.12 -8.49
CA TRP A 611 -10.25 15.07 -9.60
C TRP A 611 -9.61 15.08 -11.00
N TRP A 612 -8.54 15.83 -11.27
CA TRP A 612 -7.85 15.81 -12.57
C TRP A 612 -7.03 14.52 -12.73
N ALA A 613 -6.29 14.08 -11.70
CA ALA A 613 -5.62 12.77 -11.70
C ALA A 613 -6.61 11.60 -11.94
N ARG A 614 -7.85 11.73 -11.44
CA ARG A 614 -8.95 10.78 -11.67
C ARG A 614 -9.44 10.72 -13.12
N LEU A 615 -9.39 11.83 -13.84
CA LEU A 615 -9.85 11.90 -15.24
C LEU A 615 -8.74 11.52 -16.23
N THR A 616 -7.47 11.79 -15.91
CA THR A 616 -6.34 11.48 -16.80
C THR A 616 -5.76 10.08 -16.63
N LYS A 617 -6.08 9.37 -15.53
CA LYS A 617 -5.44 8.09 -15.13
C LYS A 617 -3.91 8.17 -14.98
N THR A 618 -3.34 9.37 -14.91
CA THR A 618 -1.92 9.59 -14.66
C THR A 618 -1.80 10.11 -13.23
N GLU A 619 -0.91 9.50 -12.44
CA GLU A 619 -0.51 10.12 -11.17
C GLU A 619 0.09 11.51 -11.46
N PRO A 620 -0.16 12.52 -10.62
CA PRO A 620 0.39 13.84 -10.85
C PRO A 620 1.90 13.79 -10.67
N GLU A 621 2.60 13.80 -11.80
CA GLU A 621 4.04 13.95 -11.86
C GLU A 621 4.40 15.37 -11.38
N HIS A 622 4.81 15.48 -10.12
CA HIS A 622 5.74 16.51 -9.61
C HIS A 622 5.13 17.87 -9.18
N ASP A 623 4.12 17.83 -8.33
CA ASP A 623 3.53 19.02 -7.73
C ASP A 623 4.48 19.74 -6.75
N GLY A 624 4.46 21.08 -6.76
CA GLY A 624 5.28 21.88 -5.86
C GLY A 624 5.58 23.30 -6.35
N CYS A 625 6.28 24.07 -5.53
CA CYS A 625 6.72 25.42 -5.86
C CYS A 625 8.23 25.47 -6.06
N LEU A 626 8.67 25.95 -7.22
CA LEU A 626 10.04 26.39 -7.45
C LEU A 626 10.20 27.81 -6.94
N ILE A 627 11.26 28.07 -6.18
CA ILE A 627 11.55 29.35 -5.55
C ILE A 627 13.00 29.70 -5.87
N ALA A 628 13.20 30.73 -6.70
CA ALA A 628 14.53 31.25 -6.99
C ALA A 628 15.12 31.93 -5.75
N ARG A 629 16.45 31.91 -5.62
CA ARG A 629 17.19 32.56 -4.52
C ARG A 629 16.75 33.99 -4.27
N ASN A 630 16.55 34.77 -5.33
CA ASN A 630 16.18 36.18 -5.23
C ASN A 630 14.74 36.42 -4.75
N ALA A 631 13.86 35.41 -4.73
CA ALA A 631 12.53 35.54 -4.13
C ALA A 631 12.59 35.84 -2.62
N SER A 632 13.69 35.46 -1.95
CA SER A 632 13.91 35.69 -0.53
C SER A 632 14.45 37.10 -0.20
N ARG A 633 14.91 37.87 -1.21
CA ARG A 633 15.40 39.23 -1.03
C ARG A 633 14.24 40.21 -1.08
N ASN A 634 13.79 40.62 0.11
CA ASN A 634 12.73 41.59 0.32
C ASN A 634 12.96 42.86 -0.55
N PRO A 635 12.12 43.15 -1.57
CA PRO A 635 12.34 44.32 -2.44
C PRO A 635 12.08 45.67 -1.72
N SER A 636 11.67 45.66 -0.45
CA SER A 636 11.28 46.86 0.31
C SER A 636 12.39 47.48 1.18
N ARG A 637 13.67 47.16 0.97
CA ARG A 637 14.79 47.89 1.58
C ARG A 637 15.68 48.51 0.52
N ASP A 638 15.05 49.27 -0.37
CA ASP A 638 15.75 50.31 -1.09
C ASP A 638 15.70 51.59 -0.23
N PRO A 639 16.81 52.07 0.35
CA PRO A 639 16.82 53.23 1.25
C PRO A 639 16.46 54.57 0.56
N ALA A 640 16.07 54.56 -0.72
CA ALA A 640 15.84 55.75 -1.53
C ALA A 640 14.38 56.03 -1.95
N SER A 641 13.39 55.19 -1.61
CA SER A 641 11.98 55.48 -2.00
C SER A 641 11.16 56.06 -0.84
N THR A 642 11.16 57.39 -0.74
CA THR A 642 10.25 58.15 0.12
C THR A 642 8.86 58.15 -0.52
N LEU A 643 7.95 57.29 -0.04
CA LEU A 643 6.53 57.35 -0.42
C LEU A 643 5.62 57.33 0.81
N ARG A 644 4.63 58.22 0.74
CA ARG A 644 3.83 58.77 1.84
C ARG A 644 3.04 57.71 2.59
N ARG A 645 3.00 57.84 3.92
CA ARG A 645 2.08 57.11 4.81
C ARG A 645 0.63 57.40 4.41
N PRO A 646 -0.24 56.39 4.25
CA PRO A 646 -1.68 56.59 4.34
C PRO A 646 -2.08 56.76 5.80
N THR A 647 -2.91 57.76 6.07
CA THR A 647 -3.61 57.97 7.34
C THR A 647 -4.61 56.83 7.61
N PRO A 648 -4.74 56.33 8.85
CA PRO A 648 -5.71 55.31 9.18
C PRO A 648 -7.14 55.90 9.21
N PRO A 649 -8.18 55.14 8.83
CA PRO A 649 -9.55 55.57 9.00
C PRO A 649 -9.92 55.56 10.49
N LYS A 650 -10.61 56.62 10.91
CA LYS A 650 -11.17 56.79 12.25
C LYS A 650 -12.20 55.70 12.54
N ALA A 651 -12.05 55.03 13.67
CA ALA A 651 -13.11 54.23 14.28
C ALA A 651 -14.27 55.14 14.69
N VAL A 652 -15.50 54.79 14.28
CA VAL A 652 -16.73 55.31 14.86
C VAL A 652 -17.35 54.18 15.66
N LEU A 653 -17.20 54.27 16.98
CA LEU A 653 -18.03 53.58 17.96
C LEU A 653 -19.27 54.44 18.18
N SER A 654 -20.46 53.86 17.98
CA SER A 654 -21.68 54.32 18.65
C SER A 654 -22.60 53.14 18.90
N HIS A 655 -22.86 52.91 20.18
CA HIS A 655 -23.88 52.04 20.76
C HIS A 655 -25.28 52.26 20.17
N ILE A 656 -26.17 51.27 20.32
CA ILE A 656 -27.37 51.34 21.18
C ILE A 656 -28.16 50.00 21.11
N ILE A 657 -28.38 49.44 22.30
CA ILE A 657 -29.36 48.41 22.78
C ILE A 657 -29.23 46.99 22.25
#